data_AF-A0A7K3NP26-F1
#
_entry.id   AF-A0A7K3NP26-F1
#
_cell.length_a   1.000
_cell.length_b   1.000
_cell.length_c   1.000
_cell.angle_alpha   90.00
_cell.angle_beta   90.00
_cell.angle_gamma   90.00
#
_symmetry.space_group_name_H-M   'P 1'
#
loop_
_entity.id
_entity.type
_entity.pdbx_description
1 polymer ?
#
loop_
_entity_poly.entity_id
_entity_poly.type
_entity_poly.pdbx_seq_one_letter_code
_entity_poly.pdbx_strand_id
1 'polypeptide(L)'
;MLTQVNPLMVLGMHRSGTSVLAGCLHILGIELGTDMMPANARNEIGYWENENLMTIHEVLLRQLGCSWDMVGSLPADWLESAAGQKAKQRLKSFLDRTFRTDKLWAVKDPRLSMLFPLWAEVLEQRNEKPGLIVIVRHPDEVAASLAKRDTMDIRKGLLLWFAYNRETFAACRARPHVVITYDQLLGDPLATLDTIEKKLGINYPKSLQDNIPAILSFVSTDLKHEHRSPRKYPGEGTSSYFSALYENIRCLAADQNIAKPQIPISPDGEAVPENGQESLSPLLLITEPAVSNKDEQPDLPNREYLRATAPQLFDRLFEHIGLQEREWLSQRMARERRVLTSTAVGSTLFAVVFFPSAQGETYADQFSETFLLDQEGWQELTCVINNPEGLAQHGLRIDPLNTKGVAFISEIQILNMSTRETLARFADPADFKQIRAGGHAVVIPDQKHFTIWSFDCDPQIYLPPLAQADSPLELRIWIKVQTNQEPLRKIWAVREQALAETLARLSAVQENAQTAAGAAAARIQELEGQLLTAASEAAARIQELEMQLLTAAHEMSAVQENAQTAAGAAAARIQELEGRLLTAASEMSAVQENAQTAAGAAAARIQELEGRLLTAASEMSAVQENAQTAAGAAAARIQELEGRLLTAASEM
;
A
#
# COMPACT_ATOMS: atom_id res chain seq x y z
N MET A 1 55.89 8.71 40.26
CA MET A 1 56.79 8.20 39.20
C MET A 1 56.00 7.24 38.33
N LEU A 2 55.64 7.65 37.11
CA LEU A 2 55.39 6.75 35.98
C LEU A 2 56.10 7.39 34.78
N THR A 3 57.37 7.03 34.60
CA THR A 3 58.23 7.46 33.49
C THR A 3 58.15 6.51 32.29
N GLN A 4 57.28 5.50 32.36
CA GLN A 4 57.17 4.42 31.38
C GLN A 4 56.15 4.76 30.28
N VAL A 5 56.38 4.21 29.09
CA VAL A 5 55.46 4.31 27.95
C VAL A 5 54.07 3.78 28.32
N ASN A 6 53.06 4.64 28.20
CA ASN A 6 51.63 4.33 28.34
C ASN A 6 50.84 5.53 27.77
N PRO A 7 49.94 5.36 26.80
CA PRO A 7 49.48 4.11 26.15
C PRO A 7 50.36 3.56 25.03
N LEU A 8 49.96 2.42 24.49
CA LEU A 8 50.41 1.94 23.18
C LEU A 8 49.44 2.37 22.07
N MET A 9 49.98 2.96 21.02
CA MET A 9 49.21 3.46 19.88
C MET A 9 49.55 2.62 18.67
N VAL A 10 48.60 1.81 18.19
CA VAL A 10 48.79 0.99 16.98
C VAL A 10 48.47 1.83 15.75
N LEU A 11 49.50 2.20 14.99
CA LEU A 11 49.41 3.05 13.81
C LEU A 11 49.70 2.24 12.54
N GLY A 12 49.00 2.58 11.46
CA GLY A 12 49.19 1.94 10.17
C GLY A 12 47.96 2.11 9.28
N MET A 13 48.18 1.97 7.97
CA MET A 13 47.09 2.01 7.00
C MET A 13 46.10 0.86 7.24
N HIS A 14 44.84 1.09 6.87
CA HIS A 14 43.85 0.00 6.79
C HIS A 14 44.43 -1.17 5.98
N ARG A 15 44.10 -2.40 6.38
CA ARG A 15 44.57 -3.65 5.70
C ARG A 15 46.07 -3.93 5.84
N SER A 16 46.81 -3.19 6.69
CA SER A 16 48.22 -3.49 7.02
C SER A 16 48.40 -4.47 8.19
N GLY A 17 47.33 -5.07 8.71
CA GLY A 17 47.41 -6.03 9.82
C GLY A 17 47.30 -5.44 11.23
N THR A 18 46.85 -4.18 11.35
CA THR A 18 46.63 -3.51 12.64
C THR A 18 45.69 -4.29 13.58
N SER A 19 44.69 -5.00 13.04
CA SER A 19 43.79 -5.86 13.83
C SER A 19 44.49 -7.10 14.41
N VAL A 20 45.36 -7.76 13.63
CA VAL A 20 46.13 -8.93 14.09
C VAL A 20 47.04 -8.53 15.25
N LEU A 21 47.72 -7.39 15.11
CA LEU A 21 48.57 -6.87 16.17
C LEU A 21 47.79 -6.53 17.44
N ALA A 22 46.65 -5.85 17.31
CA ALA A 22 45.79 -5.54 18.46
C ALA A 22 45.32 -6.81 19.20
N GLY A 23 44.95 -7.86 18.47
CA GLY A 23 44.60 -9.16 19.06
C GLY A 23 45.76 -9.79 19.83
N CYS A 24 46.99 -9.75 19.31
CA CYS A 24 48.16 -10.22 20.06
C CYS A 24 48.39 -9.43 21.36
N LEU A 25 48.27 -8.10 21.32
CA LEU A 25 48.39 -7.25 22.52
C LEU A 25 47.30 -7.58 23.55
N HIS A 26 46.08 -7.86 23.09
CA HIS A 26 44.98 -8.28 23.96
C HIS A 26 45.26 -9.62 24.65
N ILE A 27 45.76 -10.62 23.91
CA ILE A 27 46.15 -11.93 24.46
C ILE A 27 47.19 -11.74 25.58
N LEU A 28 48.14 -10.83 25.38
CA LEU A 28 49.17 -10.44 26.36
C LEU A 28 48.63 -9.60 27.55
N GLY A 29 47.31 -9.40 27.61
CA GLY A 29 46.64 -8.77 28.75
C GLY A 29 46.62 -7.25 28.72
N ILE A 30 46.97 -6.62 27.60
CA ILE A 30 46.83 -5.17 27.43
C ILE A 30 45.34 -4.82 27.27
N GLU A 31 44.92 -3.76 27.98
CA GLU A 31 43.54 -3.29 27.96
C GLU A 31 43.24 -2.52 26.66
N LEU A 32 42.23 -2.98 25.90
CA LEU A 32 41.76 -2.34 24.66
C LEU A 32 40.41 -1.60 24.83
N GLY A 33 39.85 -1.61 26.05
CA GLY A 33 38.54 -1.05 26.37
C GLY A 33 37.40 -2.08 26.29
N THR A 34 36.21 -1.70 26.75
CA THR A 34 35.07 -2.62 26.97
C THR A 34 34.12 -2.78 25.77
N ASP A 35 34.09 -1.80 24.86
CA ASP A 35 33.10 -1.73 23.76
C ASP A 35 33.75 -2.01 22.39
N MET A 36 34.29 -3.22 22.22
CA MET A 36 34.95 -3.61 20.97
C MET A 36 33.93 -4.01 19.90
N MET A 37 34.14 -3.50 18.67
CA MET A 37 33.29 -3.82 17.52
C MET A 37 33.31 -5.34 17.22
N PRO A 38 32.13 -5.96 17.02
CA PRO A 38 32.04 -7.38 16.69
C PRO A 38 32.65 -7.70 15.33
N ALA A 39 33.08 -8.95 15.15
CA ALA A 39 33.49 -9.47 13.85
C ALA A 39 32.34 -9.42 12.83
N ASN A 40 32.66 -9.19 11.56
CA ASN A 40 31.68 -9.24 10.47
C ASN A 40 32.28 -9.95 9.24
N ALA A 41 31.46 -10.17 8.20
CA ALA A 41 31.89 -10.87 6.98
C ALA A 41 33.06 -10.20 6.23
N ARG A 42 33.43 -8.95 6.56
CA ARG A 42 34.56 -8.22 5.95
C ARG A 42 35.85 -8.30 6.80
N ASN A 43 35.74 -8.78 8.03
CA ASN A 43 36.84 -9.04 8.95
C ASN A 43 36.40 -10.09 10.00
N GLU A 44 36.60 -11.36 9.67
CA GLU A 44 36.12 -12.53 10.43
C GLU A 44 36.69 -12.61 11.86
N ILE A 45 37.75 -11.86 12.16
CA ILE A 45 38.53 -11.92 13.41
C ILE A 45 38.13 -10.80 14.40
N GLY A 46 37.25 -9.88 13.98
CA GLY A 46 36.93 -8.68 14.76
C GLY A 46 37.83 -7.51 14.40
N TYR A 47 37.30 -6.29 14.52
CA TYR A 47 38.06 -5.07 14.24
C TYR A 47 39.00 -4.69 15.38
N TRP A 48 38.74 -5.15 16.61
CA TRP A 48 39.46 -4.71 17.82
C TRP A 48 39.53 -3.17 17.92
N GLU A 49 38.51 -2.51 17.35
CA GLU A 49 38.28 -1.07 17.36
C GLU A 49 37.17 -0.79 18.37
N ASN A 50 37.28 0.30 19.11
CA ASN A 50 36.22 0.72 20.04
C ASN A 50 35.15 1.53 19.28
N GLU A 51 33.89 1.12 19.34
CA GLU A 51 32.80 1.72 18.55
C GLU A 51 32.57 3.20 18.88
N ASN A 52 32.64 3.54 20.17
CA ASN A 52 32.53 4.92 20.64
C ASN A 52 33.69 5.77 20.09
N LEU A 53 34.89 5.19 20.05
CA LEU A 53 36.06 5.88 19.51
C LEU A 53 35.97 6.11 18.00
N MET A 54 35.60 5.08 17.24
CA MET A 54 35.38 5.19 15.80
C MET A 54 34.35 6.29 15.50
N THR A 55 33.27 6.34 16.29
CA THR A 55 32.22 7.36 16.15
C THR A 55 32.77 8.77 16.38
N ILE A 56 33.63 8.97 17.37
CA ILE A 56 34.29 10.28 17.61
C ILE A 56 35.11 10.70 16.39
N HIS A 57 35.92 9.79 15.83
CA HIS A 57 36.75 10.07 14.65
C HIS A 57 35.92 10.34 13.40
N GLU A 58 34.88 9.53 13.13
CA GLU A 58 33.99 9.71 11.97
C GLU A 58 33.22 11.03 12.06
N VAL A 59 32.68 11.39 13.23
CA VAL A 59 32.00 12.68 13.41
C VAL A 59 32.96 13.84 13.17
N LEU A 60 34.17 13.79 13.71
CA LEU A 60 35.19 14.81 13.49
C LEU A 60 35.51 14.97 12.01
N LEU A 61 35.85 13.86 11.33
CA LEU A 61 36.17 13.88 9.91
C LEU A 61 35.02 14.48 9.11
N ARG A 62 33.78 14.02 9.32
CA ARG A 62 32.60 14.57 8.62
C ARG A 62 32.41 16.08 8.85
N GLN A 63 32.61 16.56 10.07
CA GLN A 63 32.49 17.99 10.40
C GLN A 63 33.57 18.84 9.71
N LEU A 64 34.73 18.26 9.41
CA LEU A 64 35.80 18.90 8.62
C LEU A 64 35.58 18.78 7.11
N GLY A 65 34.48 18.17 6.66
CA GLY A 65 34.27 17.80 5.26
C GLY A 65 35.22 16.69 4.80
N CYS A 66 35.76 15.95 5.77
CA CYS A 66 36.76 14.90 5.61
C CYS A 66 36.16 13.47 5.65
N SER A 67 36.90 12.49 5.13
CA SER A 67 36.61 11.05 5.17
C SER A 67 37.93 10.29 5.34
N TRP A 68 37.85 9.03 5.77
CA TRP A 68 39.05 8.21 5.99
C TRP A 68 39.80 7.88 4.69
N ASP A 69 39.10 7.92 3.55
CA ASP A 69 39.61 7.55 2.22
C ASP A 69 40.06 8.76 1.39
N MET A 70 40.36 9.90 2.04
CA MET A 70 40.98 11.05 1.40
C MET A 70 42.49 10.93 1.36
N VAL A 71 43.08 11.30 0.23
CA VAL A 71 44.53 11.31 0.05
C VAL A 71 45.13 12.60 0.62
N GLY A 72 44.44 13.72 0.45
CA GLY A 72 44.92 15.03 0.87
C GLY A 72 44.95 15.25 2.38
N SER A 73 45.72 16.26 2.81
CA SER A 73 45.89 16.60 4.23
C SER A 73 44.61 17.19 4.85
N LEU A 74 44.41 16.98 6.15
CA LEU A 74 43.38 17.68 6.95
C LEU A 74 43.60 19.21 6.91
N PRO A 75 42.57 20.05 7.18
CA PRO A 75 42.72 21.52 7.12
C PRO A 75 43.78 22.00 8.12
N ALA A 76 44.68 22.92 7.76
CA ALA A 76 45.83 23.28 8.63
C ALA A 76 45.46 23.58 10.11
N ASP A 77 44.37 24.31 10.35
CA ASP A 77 43.90 24.70 11.69
C ASP A 77 42.76 23.83 12.24
N TRP A 78 42.62 22.59 11.76
CA TRP A 78 41.48 21.73 12.09
C TRP A 78 41.36 21.42 13.60
N LEU A 79 42.47 21.33 14.31
CA LEU A 79 42.50 21.09 15.75
C LEU A 79 41.84 22.23 16.53
N GLU A 80 42.10 23.47 16.12
CA GLU A 80 41.57 24.69 16.75
C GLU A 80 40.13 25.00 16.33
N SER A 81 39.62 24.33 15.30
CA SER A 81 38.22 24.46 14.89
C SER A 81 37.26 24.00 15.99
N ALA A 82 36.01 24.47 15.93
CA ALA A 82 34.96 24.03 16.85
C ALA A 82 34.75 22.49 16.81
N ALA A 83 34.94 21.86 15.64
CA ALA A 83 34.88 20.41 15.49
C ALA A 83 36.04 19.72 16.21
N GLY A 84 37.27 20.23 16.04
CA GLY A 84 38.47 19.75 16.73
C GLY A 84 38.34 19.84 18.24
N GLN A 85 37.94 21.00 18.78
CA GLN A 85 37.74 21.21 20.22
C GLN A 85 36.64 20.31 20.79
N LYS A 86 35.54 20.11 20.07
CA LYS A 86 34.47 19.19 20.48
C LYS A 86 34.95 17.74 20.47
N ALA A 87 35.71 17.33 19.46
CA ALA A 87 36.29 15.99 19.38
C ALA A 87 37.30 15.76 20.51
N LYS A 88 38.11 16.76 20.84
CA LYS A 88 39.07 16.75 21.96
C LYS A 88 38.37 16.49 23.29
N GLN A 89 37.29 17.23 23.59
CA GLN A 89 36.51 17.03 24.81
C GLN A 89 35.87 15.65 24.89
N ARG A 90 35.32 15.16 23.77
CA ARG A 90 34.70 13.83 23.68
C ARG A 90 35.73 12.72 23.85
N LEU A 91 36.87 12.83 23.17
CA LEU A 91 37.97 11.89 23.26
C LEU A 91 38.51 11.83 24.69
N LYS A 92 38.77 12.99 25.32
CA LYS A 92 39.18 13.05 26.72
C LYS A 92 38.17 12.36 27.64
N SER A 93 36.89 12.69 27.51
CA SER A 93 35.82 12.09 28.31
C SER A 93 35.72 10.58 28.12
N PHE A 94 35.93 10.10 26.90
CA PHE A 94 35.98 8.68 26.59
C PHE A 94 37.18 8.01 27.28
N LEU A 95 38.39 8.55 27.12
CA LEU A 95 39.60 7.99 27.76
C LEU A 95 39.52 8.01 29.28
N ASP A 96 38.97 9.06 29.88
CA ASP A 96 38.79 9.21 31.34
C ASP A 96 37.85 8.12 31.91
N ARG A 97 36.87 7.67 31.12
CA ARG A 97 35.90 6.63 31.52
C ARG A 97 36.39 5.22 31.24
N THR A 98 37.11 5.03 30.13
CA THR A 98 37.44 3.70 29.61
C THR A 98 38.79 3.20 30.13
N PHE A 99 39.80 4.08 30.24
CA PHE A 99 41.17 3.65 30.50
C PHE A 99 41.74 4.25 31.77
N ARG A 100 42.17 3.36 32.67
CA ARG A 100 42.90 3.75 33.87
C ARG A 100 44.36 4.02 33.54
N THR A 101 44.89 5.13 34.03
CA THR A 101 46.27 5.56 33.79
C THR A 101 47.32 4.69 34.47
N ASP A 102 46.93 3.86 35.45
CA ASP A 102 47.82 2.95 36.21
C ASP A 102 48.03 1.58 35.53
N LYS A 103 47.30 1.29 34.45
CA LYS A 103 47.45 0.07 33.66
C LYS A 103 47.94 0.39 32.26
N LEU A 104 48.75 -0.49 31.69
CA LEU A 104 49.15 -0.40 30.29
C LEU A 104 47.93 -0.68 29.42
N TRP A 105 47.53 0.31 28.63
CA TRP A 105 46.42 0.19 27.69
C TRP A 105 46.88 0.48 26.27
N ALA A 106 46.12 -0.03 25.29
CA ALA A 106 46.39 0.20 23.89
C ALA A 106 45.13 0.62 23.16
N VAL A 107 45.33 1.35 22.07
CA VAL A 107 44.26 1.71 21.15
C VAL A 107 44.67 1.43 19.72
N LYS A 108 43.68 0.98 18.95
CA LYS A 108 43.79 0.74 17.53
C LYS A 108 42.58 1.35 16.84
N ASP A 109 42.86 2.25 15.91
CA ASP A 109 42.00 2.69 14.81
C ASP A 109 42.97 3.16 13.73
N PRO A 110 42.91 2.66 12.48
CA PRO A 110 43.82 3.13 11.43
C PRO A 110 43.81 4.66 11.25
N ARG A 111 42.68 5.34 11.53
CA ARG A 111 42.54 6.80 11.49
C ARG A 111 43.41 7.51 12.52
N LEU A 112 43.89 6.81 13.56
CA LEU A 112 44.89 7.33 14.49
C LEU A 112 46.10 7.90 13.76
N SER A 113 46.52 7.29 12.64
CA SER A 113 47.64 7.78 11.85
C SER A 113 47.45 9.23 11.42
N MET A 114 46.25 9.62 10.98
CA MET A 114 45.94 10.99 10.54
C MET A 114 45.51 11.90 11.71
N LEU A 115 44.83 11.33 12.71
CA LEU A 115 44.26 12.09 13.83
C LEU A 115 45.21 12.16 15.04
N PHE A 116 46.43 11.64 14.93
CA PHE A 116 47.40 11.61 16.02
C PHE A 116 47.64 12.98 16.69
N PRO A 117 47.65 14.12 15.98
CA PRO A 117 47.78 15.42 16.64
C PRO A 117 46.74 15.68 17.73
N LEU A 118 45.47 15.27 17.52
CA LEU A 118 44.41 15.35 18.53
C LEU A 118 44.72 14.46 19.74
N TRP A 119 45.20 13.25 19.47
CA TRP A 119 45.59 12.31 20.51
C TRP A 119 46.76 12.83 21.34
N ALA A 120 47.77 13.41 20.69
CA ALA A 120 48.91 13.98 21.37
C ALA A 120 48.48 15.03 22.40
N GLU A 121 47.57 15.96 22.04
CA GLU A 121 47.07 16.97 22.98
C GLU A 121 46.27 16.37 24.14
N VAL A 122 45.42 15.37 23.88
CA VAL A 122 44.61 14.75 24.94
C VAL A 122 45.48 13.92 25.89
N LEU A 123 46.47 13.19 25.35
CA LEU A 123 47.40 12.39 26.16
C LEU A 123 48.35 13.28 26.97
N GLU A 124 48.79 14.41 26.41
CA GLU A 124 49.57 15.41 27.14
C GLU A 124 48.76 16.00 28.31
N GLN A 125 47.47 16.31 28.11
CA GLN A 125 46.58 16.74 29.19
C GLN A 125 46.38 15.67 30.28
N ARG A 126 46.52 14.40 29.92
CA ARG A 126 46.47 13.26 30.85
C ARG A 126 47.84 12.91 31.45
N ASN A 127 48.90 13.65 31.08
CA ASN A 127 50.29 13.40 31.46
C ASN A 127 50.74 11.96 31.13
N GLU A 128 50.23 11.43 30.01
CA GLU A 128 50.54 10.10 29.47
C GLU A 128 51.60 10.21 28.35
N LYS A 129 52.45 9.19 28.21
CA LYS A 129 53.55 9.17 27.24
C LYS A 129 53.33 8.02 26.24
N PRO A 130 52.74 8.30 25.05
CA PRO A 130 52.41 7.25 24.11
C PRO A 130 53.66 6.59 23.51
N GLY A 131 53.62 5.26 23.38
CA GLY A 131 54.55 4.47 22.57
C GLY A 131 53.86 4.04 21.29
N LEU A 132 54.49 4.32 20.15
CA LEU A 132 53.87 4.09 18.85
C LEU A 132 54.34 2.78 18.26
N ILE A 133 53.40 1.94 17.85
CA ILE A 133 53.70 0.71 17.10
C ILE A 133 53.22 0.91 15.68
N VAL A 134 54.16 1.06 14.75
CA VAL A 134 53.89 1.30 13.33
C VAL A 134 53.94 -0.03 12.60
N ILE A 135 52.80 -0.48 12.07
CA ILE A 135 52.73 -1.69 11.24
C ILE A 135 52.52 -1.33 9.78
N VAL A 136 53.40 -1.85 8.92
CA VAL A 136 53.40 -1.56 7.48
C VAL A 136 53.29 -2.85 6.68
N ARG A 137 52.49 -2.82 5.62
CA ARG A 137 52.35 -3.92 4.65
C ARG A 137 52.70 -3.41 3.26
N HIS A 138 53.13 -4.32 2.38
CA HIS A 138 53.47 -3.99 1.01
C HIS A 138 52.33 -3.20 0.32
N PRO A 139 52.62 -2.08 -0.35
CA PRO A 139 51.61 -1.17 -0.89
C PRO A 139 50.69 -1.83 -1.91
N ASP A 140 51.23 -2.69 -2.80
CA ASP A 140 50.42 -3.41 -3.78
C ASP A 140 49.39 -4.35 -3.11
N GLU A 141 49.76 -5.00 -2.00
CA GLU A 141 48.85 -5.88 -1.27
C GLU A 141 47.76 -5.09 -0.56
N VAL A 142 48.11 -3.93 0.02
CA VAL A 142 47.14 -3.02 0.63
C VAL A 142 46.17 -2.50 -0.43
N ALA A 143 46.67 -2.02 -1.57
CA ALA A 143 45.85 -1.51 -2.66
C ALA A 143 44.92 -2.60 -3.23
N ALA A 144 45.42 -3.82 -3.44
CA ALA A 144 44.60 -4.95 -3.88
C ALA A 144 43.50 -5.31 -2.85
N SER A 145 43.83 -5.29 -1.56
CA SER A 145 42.86 -5.57 -0.49
C SER A 145 41.77 -4.50 -0.41
N LEU A 146 42.13 -3.21 -0.57
CA LEU A 146 41.18 -2.10 -0.63
C LEU A 146 40.30 -2.15 -1.88
N ALA A 147 40.86 -2.51 -3.04
CA ALA A 147 40.10 -2.71 -4.26
C ALA A 147 39.05 -3.81 -4.11
N LYS A 148 39.40 -4.92 -3.47
CA LYS A 148 38.47 -6.03 -3.19
C LYS A 148 37.38 -5.65 -2.18
N ARG A 149 37.71 -4.87 -1.14
CA ARG A 149 36.79 -4.50 -0.05
C ARG A 149 35.84 -3.35 -0.42
N ASP A 150 36.39 -2.30 -1.01
CA ASP A 150 35.72 -1.00 -1.19
C ASP A 150 35.54 -0.62 -2.67
N THR A 151 35.83 -1.53 -3.62
CA THR A 151 35.82 -1.24 -5.07
C THR A 151 36.72 -0.05 -5.46
N MET A 152 37.79 0.15 -4.68
CA MET A 152 38.69 1.29 -4.82
C MET A 152 39.66 1.13 -6.00
N ASP A 153 39.92 2.22 -6.73
CA ASP A 153 40.98 2.26 -7.74
C ASP A 153 42.35 1.99 -7.11
N ILE A 154 43.16 1.12 -7.74
CA ILE A 154 44.48 0.71 -7.23
C ILE A 154 45.39 1.92 -6.99
N ARG A 155 45.37 2.94 -7.86
CA ARG A 155 46.20 4.15 -7.71
C ARG A 155 45.78 4.96 -6.48
N LYS A 156 44.46 5.05 -6.23
CA LYS A 156 43.95 5.67 -5.00
C LYS A 156 44.41 4.89 -3.77
N GLY A 157 44.35 3.56 -3.82
CA GLY A 157 44.87 2.70 -2.75
C GLY A 157 46.35 2.92 -2.44
N LEU A 158 47.20 3.02 -3.48
CA LEU A 158 48.63 3.33 -3.34
C LEU A 158 48.88 4.72 -2.73
N LEU A 159 48.13 5.74 -3.17
CA LEU A 159 48.21 7.09 -2.63
C LEU A 159 47.76 7.17 -1.17
N LEU A 160 46.69 6.47 -0.79
CA LEU A 160 46.25 6.38 0.60
C LEU A 160 47.28 5.69 1.48
N TRP A 161 47.89 4.59 0.99
CA TRP A 161 48.99 3.94 1.69
C TRP A 161 50.12 4.93 1.98
N PHE A 162 50.51 5.75 1.00
CA PHE A 162 51.54 6.77 1.20
C PHE A 162 51.10 7.85 2.20
N ALA A 163 49.87 8.38 2.07
CA ALA A 163 49.33 9.42 2.93
C ALA A 163 49.31 8.98 4.41
N TYR A 164 48.77 7.79 4.70
CA TYR A 164 48.71 7.26 6.07
C TYR A 164 50.09 7.00 6.66
N ASN A 165 51.03 6.46 5.88
CA ASN A 165 52.39 6.22 6.36
C ASN A 165 53.10 7.55 6.61
N ARG A 166 52.93 8.58 5.77
CA ARG A 166 53.48 9.91 6.01
C ARG A 166 53.04 10.48 7.36
N GLU A 167 51.74 10.49 7.64
CA GLU A 167 51.21 11.00 8.92
C GLU A 167 51.69 10.15 10.10
N THR A 168 51.76 8.82 9.92
CA THR A 168 52.29 7.91 10.93
C THR A 168 53.74 8.23 11.30
N PHE A 169 54.62 8.42 10.30
CA PHE A 169 56.01 8.76 10.54
C PHE A 169 56.20 10.21 11.03
N ALA A 170 55.28 11.11 10.70
CA ALA A 170 55.24 12.45 11.31
C ALA A 170 54.94 12.35 12.83
N ALA A 171 54.00 11.51 13.24
CA ALA A 171 53.68 11.24 14.64
C ALA A 171 54.88 10.67 15.43
N CYS A 172 55.69 9.84 14.78
CA CYS A 172 56.90 9.24 15.37
C CYS A 172 58.01 10.26 15.70
N ARG A 173 58.00 11.45 15.10
CA ARG A 173 59.02 12.48 15.38
C ARG A 173 59.01 12.81 16.87
N ALA A 174 60.15 12.58 17.53
CA ALA A 174 60.37 12.80 18.97
C ALA A 174 59.53 11.94 19.94
N ARG A 175 58.96 10.80 19.48
CA ARG A 175 58.20 9.87 20.35
C ARG A 175 58.81 8.46 20.31
N PRO A 176 58.77 7.70 21.42
CA PRO A 176 59.17 6.30 21.41
C PRO A 176 58.33 5.52 20.40
N HIS A 177 58.98 4.86 19.45
CA HIS A 177 58.28 4.10 18.42
C HIS A 177 59.05 2.86 17.99
N VAL A 178 58.32 1.89 17.46
CA VAL A 178 58.86 0.70 16.81
C VAL A 178 58.13 0.51 15.48
N VAL A 179 58.89 0.20 14.44
CA VAL A 179 58.36 -0.10 13.10
C VAL A 179 58.47 -1.61 12.89
N ILE A 180 57.36 -2.23 12.52
CA ILE A 180 57.29 -3.64 12.16
C ILE A 180 56.61 -3.79 10.81
N THR A 181 56.91 -4.86 10.10
CA THR A 181 56.15 -5.24 8.91
C THR A 181 55.10 -6.29 9.23
N TYR A 182 54.04 -6.30 8.45
CA TYR A 182 53.04 -7.35 8.48
C TYR A 182 53.70 -8.72 8.29
N ASP A 183 54.59 -8.86 7.29
CA ASP A 183 55.32 -10.10 7.02
C ASP A 183 56.14 -10.59 8.23
N GLN A 184 56.75 -9.67 9.01
CA GLN A 184 57.47 -10.02 10.24
C GLN A 184 56.51 -10.58 11.30
N LEU A 185 55.38 -9.91 11.53
CA LEU A 185 54.37 -10.36 12.49
C LEU A 185 53.82 -11.75 12.15
N LEU A 186 53.66 -12.07 10.86
CA LEU A 186 53.13 -13.37 10.45
C LEU A 186 54.20 -14.46 10.43
N GLY A 187 55.42 -14.10 10.05
CA GLY A 187 56.54 -15.04 9.94
C GLY A 187 57.06 -15.48 11.30
N ASP A 188 57.22 -14.54 12.23
CA ASP A 188 57.63 -14.80 13.61
C ASP A 188 56.94 -13.80 14.57
N PRO A 189 55.69 -14.09 14.99
CA PRO A 189 54.96 -13.21 15.89
C PRO A 189 55.63 -13.06 17.25
N LEU A 190 56.33 -14.09 17.75
CA LEU A 190 56.97 -14.05 19.06
C LEU A 190 58.17 -13.11 19.07
N ALA A 191 59.07 -13.22 18.08
CA ALA A 191 60.20 -12.31 17.94
C ALA A 191 59.74 -10.86 17.70
N THR A 192 58.65 -10.67 16.96
CA THR A 192 58.07 -9.36 16.71
C THR A 192 57.53 -8.72 18.01
N LEU A 193 56.80 -9.47 18.83
CA LEU A 193 56.25 -8.99 20.10
C LEU A 193 57.35 -8.72 21.15
N ASP A 194 58.39 -9.56 21.21
CA ASP A 194 59.59 -9.34 22.04
C ASP A 194 60.35 -8.07 21.61
N THR A 195 60.44 -7.80 20.31
CA THR A 195 61.05 -6.58 19.78
C THR A 195 60.26 -5.34 20.21
N ILE A 196 58.92 -5.37 20.15
CA ILE A 196 58.06 -4.27 20.62
C ILE A 196 58.30 -4.00 22.10
N GLU A 197 58.34 -5.05 22.93
CA GLU A 197 58.55 -4.94 24.38
C GLU A 197 59.87 -4.23 24.70
N LYS A 198 60.97 -4.71 24.10
CA LYS A 198 62.32 -4.17 24.29
C LYS A 198 62.48 -2.75 23.78
N LYS A 199 61.94 -2.45 22.59
CA LYS A 199 62.08 -1.13 21.94
C LYS A 199 61.31 -0.03 22.65
N LEU A 200 60.11 -0.34 23.15
CA LEU A 200 59.28 0.62 23.86
C LEU A 200 59.56 0.64 25.37
N GLY A 201 60.37 -0.30 25.89
CA GLY A 201 60.68 -0.38 27.32
C GLY A 201 59.44 -0.65 28.17
N ILE A 202 58.50 -1.43 27.64
CA ILE A 202 57.26 -1.83 28.31
C ILE A 202 57.42 -3.24 28.89
N ASN A 203 56.51 -3.61 29.79
CA ASN A 203 56.36 -4.99 30.23
C ASN A 203 54.92 -5.41 29.93
N TYR A 204 54.73 -6.54 29.27
CA TYR A 204 53.39 -7.06 29.05
C TYR A 204 52.75 -7.53 30.38
N PRO A 205 51.44 -7.27 30.62
CA PRO A 205 50.76 -7.72 31.82
C PRO A 205 50.76 -9.25 32.01
N LYS A 206 50.74 -9.99 30.89
CA LYS A 206 50.94 -11.44 30.86
C LYS A 206 52.23 -11.76 30.12
N SER A 207 52.98 -12.73 30.66
CA SER A 207 54.23 -13.20 30.07
C SER A 207 54.04 -13.67 28.62
N LEU A 208 54.94 -13.24 27.73
CA LEU A 208 55.00 -13.72 26.35
C LEU A 208 55.18 -15.25 26.30
N GLN A 209 56.02 -15.80 27.19
CA GLN A 209 56.32 -17.25 27.24
C GLN A 209 55.08 -18.09 27.57
N ASP A 210 54.27 -17.62 28.51
CA ASP A 210 53.08 -18.35 28.98
C ASP A 210 51.94 -18.33 27.95
N ASN A 211 51.96 -17.38 27.00
CA ASN A 211 50.90 -17.18 26.02
C ASN A 211 51.29 -17.59 24.59
N ILE A 212 52.46 -18.23 24.40
CA ILE A 212 52.92 -18.72 23.09
C ILE A 212 51.84 -19.50 22.32
N PRO A 213 51.15 -20.51 22.92
CA PRO A 213 50.17 -21.30 22.17
C PRO A 213 48.97 -20.47 21.69
N ALA A 214 48.49 -19.53 22.52
CA ALA A 214 47.36 -18.67 22.17
C ALA A 214 47.72 -17.70 21.04
N ILE A 215 48.92 -17.10 21.09
CA ILE A 215 49.43 -16.18 20.06
C ILE A 215 49.60 -16.91 18.73
N LEU A 216 50.27 -18.06 18.73
CA LEU A 216 50.49 -18.83 17.51
C LEU A 216 49.18 -19.33 16.90
N SER A 217 48.24 -19.79 17.74
CA SER A 217 46.91 -20.21 17.27
C SER A 217 46.18 -19.04 16.59
N PHE A 218 46.15 -17.86 17.23
CA PHE A 218 45.48 -16.67 16.72
C PHE A 218 46.07 -16.16 15.40
N VAL A 219 47.39 -16.10 15.26
CA VAL A 219 48.03 -15.67 14.00
C VAL A 219 47.89 -16.74 12.91
N SER A 220 47.86 -18.02 13.27
CA SER A 220 47.78 -19.12 12.28
C SER A 220 46.42 -19.27 11.59
N THR A 221 45.32 -18.82 12.22
CA THR A 221 43.97 -18.98 11.69
C THR A 221 43.65 -18.04 10.52
N ASP A 222 44.42 -16.96 10.35
CA ASP A 222 43.93 -15.80 9.57
C ASP A 222 44.56 -15.66 8.16
N LEU A 223 45.67 -16.35 7.85
CA LEU A 223 46.66 -15.76 6.93
C LEU A 223 47.16 -16.62 5.77
N LYS A 224 46.62 -17.83 5.56
CA LYS A 224 47.02 -18.67 4.42
C LYS A 224 46.28 -18.40 3.11
N HIS A 225 45.19 -17.62 3.11
CA HIS A 225 44.33 -17.52 1.92
C HIS A 225 44.66 -16.37 0.95
N GLU A 226 45.42 -15.33 1.35
CA GLU A 226 45.75 -14.20 0.45
C GLU A 226 47.26 -14.03 0.13
N HIS A 227 48.17 -14.77 0.79
CA HIS A 227 49.63 -14.55 0.70
C HIS A 227 50.36 -15.18 -0.50
N ARG A 228 49.65 -15.57 -1.58
CA ARG A 228 50.28 -16.08 -2.81
C ARG A 228 49.66 -15.49 -4.07
N SER A 229 49.84 -14.19 -4.27
CA SER A 229 50.08 -13.71 -5.64
C SER A 229 51.61 -13.67 -5.85
N PRO A 230 52.16 -14.26 -6.92
CA PRO A 230 53.58 -14.22 -7.17
C PRO A 230 54.03 -12.76 -7.25
N ARG A 231 55.02 -12.38 -6.44
CA ARG A 231 55.68 -11.06 -6.48
C ARG A 231 56.13 -10.79 -7.91
N LYS A 232 55.38 -9.97 -8.65
CA LYS A 232 55.87 -9.38 -9.89
C LYS A 232 56.78 -8.23 -9.49
N TYR A 233 58.09 -8.43 -9.55
CA TYR A 233 59.01 -7.29 -9.57
C TYR A 233 58.63 -6.39 -10.77
N PRO A 234 58.46 -5.08 -10.61
CA PRO A 234 57.88 -4.27 -11.66
C PRO A 234 58.84 -4.15 -12.85
N GLY A 235 58.34 -4.52 -14.03
CA GLY A 235 58.67 -3.77 -15.24
C GLY A 235 58.14 -2.33 -15.12
N GLU A 236 58.70 -1.44 -15.92
CA GLU A 236 58.45 0.01 -15.98
C GLU A 236 56.98 0.40 -15.70
N GLY A 237 56.70 0.98 -14.53
CA GLY A 237 55.36 1.44 -14.12
C GLY A 237 55.33 2.06 -12.71
N THR A 238 54.31 2.89 -12.41
CA THR A 238 54.13 3.69 -11.19
C THR A 238 54.16 2.93 -9.85
N SER A 239 53.94 1.61 -9.85
CA SER A 239 54.04 0.76 -8.64
C SER A 239 55.49 0.66 -8.13
N SER A 240 56.50 0.85 -8.99
CA SER A 240 57.92 0.71 -8.60
C SER A 240 58.36 1.68 -7.50
N TYR A 241 57.80 2.90 -7.47
CA TYR A 241 58.15 3.90 -6.47
C TYR A 241 57.62 3.55 -5.07
N PHE A 242 56.35 3.14 -4.97
CA PHE A 242 55.76 2.77 -3.68
C PHE A 242 56.45 1.54 -3.09
N SER A 243 56.78 0.57 -3.94
CA SER A 243 57.53 -0.62 -3.55
C SER A 243 58.94 -0.27 -3.06
N ALA A 244 59.65 0.64 -3.74
CA ALA A 244 60.95 1.13 -3.26
C ALA A 244 60.84 1.85 -1.89
N LEU A 245 59.78 2.64 -1.68
CA LEU A 245 59.53 3.28 -0.39
C LEU A 245 59.22 2.25 0.71
N TYR A 246 58.43 1.22 0.41
CA TYR A 246 58.18 0.12 1.33
C TYR A 246 59.48 -0.59 1.72
N GLU A 247 60.37 -0.85 0.76
CA GLU A 247 61.67 -1.47 1.04
C GLU A 247 62.53 -0.60 1.97
N ASN A 248 62.53 0.71 1.80
CA ASN A 248 63.21 1.63 2.71
C ASN A 248 62.60 1.59 4.13
N ILE A 249 61.26 1.59 4.24
CA ILE A 249 60.57 1.46 5.54
C ILE A 249 60.86 0.10 6.19
N ARG A 250 60.91 -0.97 5.39
CA ARG A 250 61.27 -2.31 5.86
C ARG A 250 62.70 -2.34 6.38
N CYS A 251 63.64 -1.62 5.74
CA CYS A 251 64.99 -1.45 6.26
C CYS A 251 65.01 -0.74 7.61
N LEU A 252 64.15 0.27 7.85
CA LEU A 252 64.00 0.87 9.19
C LEU A 252 63.45 -0.11 10.24
N ALA A 253 62.56 -1.02 9.83
CA ALA A 253 62.08 -2.10 10.70
C ALA A 253 63.17 -3.15 10.99
N ALA A 254 64.14 -3.31 10.08
CA ALA A 254 65.28 -4.19 10.24
C ALA A 254 66.45 -3.54 11.00
N ASP A 255 66.62 -2.22 10.88
CA ASP A 255 67.57 -1.41 11.64
C ASP A 255 67.06 -1.24 13.07
N GLN A 256 67.36 -2.25 13.86
CA GLN A 256 67.08 -2.34 15.29
C GLN A 256 67.79 -1.24 16.13
N ASN A 257 68.18 -0.07 15.60
CA ASN A 257 69.07 0.88 16.32
C ASN A 257 69.00 2.40 16.00
N ILE A 258 67.83 3.01 15.77
CA ILE A 258 67.70 4.49 15.67
C ILE A 258 66.47 4.93 16.52
N ALA A 259 66.50 5.82 17.51
CA ALA A 259 67.49 6.77 18.01
C ALA A 259 67.45 6.87 19.56
N LYS A 260 68.60 7.10 20.21
CA LYS A 260 68.67 7.69 21.57
C LYS A 260 68.38 9.19 21.46
N PRO A 261 67.62 9.80 22.40
CA PRO A 261 67.53 11.25 22.46
C PRO A 261 68.86 11.81 22.97
N GLN A 262 69.61 12.51 22.11
CA GLN A 262 70.72 13.35 22.52
C GLN A 262 70.24 14.79 22.63
N ILE A 263 70.29 15.35 23.83
CA ILE A 263 70.37 16.78 24.08
C ILE A 263 71.86 17.07 24.33
N PRO A 264 72.47 18.01 23.60
CA PRO A 264 73.58 18.75 24.17
C PRO A 264 73.29 20.25 24.15
N ILE A 265 73.26 20.82 25.36
CA ILE A 265 73.56 22.23 25.57
C ILE A 265 75.09 22.35 25.47
N SER A 266 75.60 23.33 24.74
CA SER A 266 77.01 23.73 24.79
C SER A 266 77.09 25.17 25.29
N PRO A 267 77.86 25.46 26.34
CA PRO A 267 78.43 26.79 26.54
C PRO A 267 79.80 26.85 25.86
N ASP A 268 80.05 28.00 25.25
CA ASP A 268 81.34 28.52 24.78
C ASP A 268 81.80 28.03 23.40
N GLY A 269 81.70 28.95 22.45
CA GLY A 269 82.24 28.80 21.11
C GLY A 269 83.72 29.13 21.05
N GLU A 270 84.42 28.44 20.16
CA GLU A 270 85.42 29.01 19.26
C GLU A 270 85.71 27.98 18.16
N ALA A 271 85.84 28.48 16.93
CA ALA A 271 86.13 27.70 15.74
C ALA A 271 87.64 27.51 15.57
N VAL A 272 88.07 26.36 15.00
CA VAL A 272 89.15 26.22 13.98
C VAL A 272 89.16 24.76 13.46
N PRO A 273 89.51 24.51 12.19
CA PRO A 273 89.16 23.30 11.44
C PRO A 273 90.34 22.32 11.27
N GLU A 274 90.07 21.04 10.99
CA GLU A 274 90.83 20.25 10.00
C GLU A 274 90.22 18.86 9.73
N ASN A 275 89.98 18.64 8.43
CA ASN A 275 90.15 17.41 7.65
C ASN A 275 89.91 16.02 8.27
N GLY A 276 88.98 15.33 7.62
CA GLY A 276 89.27 13.99 7.10
C GLY A 276 88.92 12.83 8.01
N GLN A 277 87.63 12.59 8.22
CA GLN A 277 87.12 11.24 8.45
C GLN A 277 85.71 11.12 7.85
N GLU A 278 85.60 10.21 6.88
CA GLU A 278 84.41 9.89 6.12
C GLU A 278 83.25 9.49 7.06
N SER A 279 82.28 10.41 7.20
CA SER A 279 80.97 10.09 7.73
C SER A 279 80.11 9.56 6.57
N LEU A 280 79.75 8.28 6.66
CA LEU A 280 78.76 7.63 5.81
C LEU A 280 77.45 8.42 5.87
N SER A 281 77.23 9.26 4.87
CA SER A 281 75.96 9.94 4.65
C SER A 281 74.93 8.92 4.15
N PRO A 282 73.68 8.87 4.68
CA PRO A 282 72.63 8.03 4.14
C PRO A 282 72.11 8.67 2.86
N LEU A 283 72.88 8.49 1.79
CA LEU A 283 72.68 9.12 0.50
C LEU A 283 73.15 8.18 -0.60
N LEU A 284 72.49 7.04 -0.70
CA LEU A 284 72.65 6.17 -1.85
C LEU A 284 71.32 5.52 -2.21
N LEU A 285 71.14 5.42 -3.54
CA LEU A 285 70.26 4.51 -4.27
C LEU A 285 68.92 5.06 -4.76
N ILE A 286 69.01 5.91 -5.79
CA ILE A 286 68.26 5.65 -7.03
C ILE A 286 69.30 5.17 -8.05
N THR A 287 69.40 3.86 -8.30
CA THR A 287 70.12 3.35 -9.47
C THR A 287 69.24 3.52 -10.69
N GLU A 288 69.71 4.30 -11.65
CA GLU A 288 69.01 4.71 -12.88
C GLU A 288 68.80 3.53 -13.85
N PRO A 289 67.71 3.49 -14.66
CA PRO A 289 67.76 2.92 -15.99
C PRO A 289 68.32 3.97 -16.97
N ALA A 290 69.24 3.56 -17.84
CA ALA A 290 69.90 4.44 -18.79
C ALA A 290 68.89 5.01 -19.81
N VAL A 291 68.72 6.34 -19.81
CA VAL A 291 68.00 7.05 -20.87
C VAL A 291 69.03 7.75 -21.76
N SER A 292 69.05 7.34 -23.03
CA SER A 292 69.88 7.90 -24.08
C SER A 292 69.56 9.37 -24.34
N ASN A 293 70.60 10.19 -24.38
CA ASN A 293 70.57 11.57 -24.87
C ASN A 293 69.81 11.68 -26.20
N LYS A 294 68.93 12.68 -26.30
CA LYS A 294 69.02 13.73 -27.33
C LYS A 294 68.10 14.92 -27.02
N ASP A 295 68.78 16.05 -26.91
CA ASP A 295 68.42 17.41 -27.32
C ASP A 295 67.21 18.12 -26.71
N GLU A 296 67.56 19.29 -26.14
CA GLU A 296 66.73 20.42 -25.69
C GLU A 296 65.80 20.17 -24.49
N GLN A 297 66.24 20.56 -23.29
CA GLN A 297 65.35 20.82 -22.17
C GLN A 297 65.63 22.17 -21.50
N PRO A 298 64.57 22.88 -21.06
CA PRO A 298 64.64 24.19 -20.42
C PRO A 298 65.34 24.07 -19.06
N ASP A 299 65.87 25.20 -18.55
CA ASP A 299 66.50 25.34 -17.22
C ASP A 299 65.65 24.68 -16.11
N LEU A 300 65.93 23.40 -15.86
CA LEU A 300 65.32 22.63 -14.78
C LEU A 300 66.09 22.95 -13.49
N PRO A 301 65.40 23.26 -12.38
CA PRO A 301 66.07 23.55 -11.11
C PRO A 301 67.05 22.44 -10.71
N ASN A 302 68.26 22.82 -10.29
CA ASN A 302 69.32 21.89 -9.87
C ASN A 302 68.78 20.87 -8.83
N ARG A 303 69.21 19.60 -8.94
CA ARG A 303 68.81 18.47 -8.09
C ARG A 303 68.90 18.78 -6.58
N GLU A 304 69.89 19.56 -6.13
CA GLU A 304 70.00 19.99 -4.72
C GLU A 304 68.87 20.92 -4.30
N TYR A 305 68.48 21.86 -5.17
CA TYR A 305 67.34 22.75 -4.93
C TYR A 305 66.04 21.95 -4.87
N LEU A 306 65.83 21.02 -5.82
CA LEU A 306 64.66 20.13 -5.79
C LEU A 306 64.62 19.30 -4.51
N ARG A 307 65.76 18.84 -4.01
CA ARG A 307 65.82 18.06 -2.78
C ARG A 307 65.54 18.90 -1.52
N ALA A 308 66.07 20.11 -1.46
CA ALA A 308 65.83 21.04 -0.36
C ALA A 308 64.36 21.51 -0.32
N THR A 309 63.73 21.66 -1.49
CA THR A 309 62.35 22.15 -1.62
C THR A 309 61.31 21.04 -1.72
N ALA A 310 61.70 19.79 -2.02
CA ALA A 310 60.78 18.67 -2.19
C ALA A 310 59.80 18.48 -1.03
N PRO A 311 60.21 18.50 0.26
CA PRO A 311 59.26 18.34 1.36
C PRO A 311 58.14 19.39 1.32
N GLN A 312 58.51 20.66 1.11
CA GLN A 312 57.56 21.77 1.02
C GLN A 312 56.66 21.65 -0.21
N LEU A 313 57.20 21.15 -1.33
CA LEU A 313 56.42 20.89 -2.55
C LEU A 313 55.40 19.77 -2.33
N PHE A 314 55.79 18.68 -1.66
CA PHE A 314 54.90 17.58 -1.32
C PHE A 314 53.82 18.02 -0.33
N ASP A 315 54.18 18.76 0.72
CA ASP A 315 53.21 19.26 1.70
C ASP A 315 52.17 20.16 1.01
N ARG A 316 52.60 21.09 0.15
CA ARG A 316 51.70 21.94 -0.66
C ARG A 316 50.85 21.13 -1.62
N LEU A 317 51.39 20.07 -2.24
CA LEU A 317 50.64 19.21 -3.15
C LEU A 317 49.50 18.50 -2.40
N PHE A 318 49.79 17.90 -1.25
CA PHE A 318 48.79 17.21 -0.45
C PHE A 318 47.77 18.16 0.19
N GLU A 319 48.19 19.37 0.55
CA GLU A 319 47.30 20.44 0.95
C GLU A 319 46.34 20.81 -0.19
N HIS A 320 46.87 21.00 -1.41
CA HIS A 320 46.06 21.32 -2.58
C HIS A 320 45.11 20.17 -2.95
N ILE A 321 45.58 18.92 -2.96
CA ILE A 321 44.73 17.74 -3.14
C ILE A 321 43.65 17.70 -2.06
N GLY A 322 44.00 17.98 -0.80
CA GLY A 322 43.03 18.01 0.30
C GLY A 322 41.99 19.10 0.14
N LEU A 323 42.37 20.29 -0.32
CA LEU A 323 41.43 21.36 -0.67
C LEU A 323 40.49 20.92 -1.79
N GLN A 324 41.01 20.30 -2.85
CA GLN A 324 40.21 19.81 -3.97
C GLN A 324 39.29 18.66 -3.59
N GLU A 325 39.76 17.67 -2.82
CA GLU A 325 38.94 16.53 -2.38
C GLU A 325 37.88 16.96 -1.37
N ARG A 326 38.19 17.89 -0.46
CA ARG A 326 37.20 18.50 0.44
C ARG A 326 36.22 19.38 -0.30
N GLU A 327 36.66 20.15 -1.28
CA GLU A 327 35.75 20.93 -2.13
C GLU A 327 34.87 19.98 -2.93
N TRP A 328 35.41 18.90 -3.50
CA TRP A 328 34.63 17.89 -4.20
C TRP A 328 33.68 17.17 -3.27
N LEU A 329 34.07 16.81 -2.06
CA LEU A 329 33.20 16.20 -1.05
C LEU A 329 32.20 17.19 -0.50
N SER A 330 32.56 18.46 -0.31
CA SER A 330 31.65 19.52 0.09
C SER A 330 30.68 19.84 -1.02
N GLN A 331 31.10 19.86 -2.28
CA GLN A 331 30.24 19.98 -3.46
C GLN A 331 29.45 18.70 -3.69
N ARG A 332 29.93 17.51 -3.34
CA ARG A 332 29.20 16.25 -3.43
C ARG A 332 28.17 16.17 -2.32
N MET A 333 28.53 16.50 -1.09
CA MET A 333 27.63 16.64 0.06
C MET A 333 26.71 17.84 -0.11
N ALA A 334 27.11 18.91 -0.78
CA ALA A 334 26.27 20.06 -1.12
C ALA A 334 25.47 19.80 -2.38
N ARG A 335 25.88 18.88 -3.25
CA ARG A 335 25.10 18.39 -4.38
C ARG A 335 24.09 17.42 -3.82
N GLU A 336 24.47 16.40 -3.07
CA GLU A 336 23.61 15.58 -2.23
C GLU A 336 22.68 16.48 -1.40
N ARG A 337 23.17 17.51 -0.67
CA ARG A 337 22.33 18.46 0.09
C ARG A 337 21.49 19.39 -0.77
N ARG A 338 21.95 19.88 -1.93
CA ARG A 338 21.16 20.69 -2.90
C ARG A 338 20.19 19.84 -3.67
N VAL A 339 20.47 18.57 -3.81
CA VAL A 339 19.60 17.54 -4.34
C VAL A 339 18.58 17.14 -3.27
N LEU A 340 18.95 17.25 -1.98
CA LEU A 340 18.09 17.13 -0.80
C LEU A 340 17.30 18.43 -0.48
N THR A 341 17.72 19.61 -0.95
CA THR A 341 17.09 20.92 -0.65
C THR A 341 16.58 21.67 -1.88
N SER A 342 16.85 21.19 -3.10
CA SER A 342 16.22 21.75 -4.29
C SER A 342 14.77 21.29 -4.31
N THR A 343 13.88 22.26 -4.25
CA THR A 343 12.45 22.17 -4.54
C THR A 343 12.16 21.83 -6.02
N ALA A 344 13.17 21.44 -6.80
CA ALA A 344 13.01 20.96 -8.16
C ALA A 344 12.62 19.48 -8.15
N VAL A 345 11.35 19.24 -8.42
CA VAL A 345 10.76 17.94 -8.75
C VAL A 345 11.73 17.10 -9.61
N GLY A 346 12.17 15.94 -9.10
CA GLY A 346 12.35 14.76 -9.95
C GLY A 346 13.63 13.92 -9.92
N SER A 347 14.74 14.26 -9.23
CA SER A 347 15.97 13.44 -9.37
C SER A 347 16.41 12.64 -8.14
N THR A 348 16.04 13.02 -6.91
CA THR A 348 16.52 12.29 -5.72
C THR A 348 15.47 12.17 -4.65
N LEU A 349 15.39 10.95 -4.14
CA LEU A 349 14.36 10.52 -3.22
C LEU A 349 14.89 10.56 -1.81
N PHE A 350 14.07 11.08 -0.90
CA PHE A 350 14.37 11.03 0.51
C PHE A 350 13.10 10.77 1.32
N ALA A 351 13.28 10.17 2.49
CA ALA A 351 12.29 10.10 3.55
C ALA A 351 12.73 11.01 4.71
N VAL A 352 11.79 11.58 5.45
CA VAL A 352 12.10 12.36 6.66
C VAL A 352 11.36 11.74 7.83
N VAL A 353 12.04 11.54 8.95
CA VAL A 353 11.42 11.13 10.21
C VAL A 353 11.45 12.32 11.14
N PHE A 354 10.29 12.75 11.64
CA PHE A 354 10.16 13.81 12.62
C PHE A 354 9.89 13.21 14.00
N PHE A 355 10.72 13.61 14.95
CA PHE A 355 10.61 13.26 16.36
C PHE A 355 9.77 14.32 17.08
N PRO A 356 8.71 13.92 17.79
CA PRO A 356 7.85 14.88 18.45
C PRO A 356 8.56 15.54 19.63
N SER A 357 8.45 16.88 19.74
CA SER A 357 8.96 17.62 20.90
C SER A 357 7.94 17.61 22.05
N ALA A 358 8.42 17.51 23.29
CA ALA A 358 7.60 17.70 24.50
C ALA A 358 7.32 19.18 24.81
N GLN A 359 8.08 20.11 24.22
CA GLN A 359 7.94 21.56 24.40
C GLN A 359 8.07 22.31 23.06
N GLY A 360 7.09 23.12 22.68
CA GLY A 360 7.09 23.91 21.44
C GLY A 360 6.28 23.31 20.29
N GLU A 361 6.68 23.55 19.03
CA GLU A 361 6.06 22.93 17.85
C GLU A 361 6.24 21.41 17.87
N THR A 362 5.16 20.67 17.62
CA THR A 362 5.12 19.21 17.73
C THR A 362 6.15 18.53 16.83
N TYR A 363 6.24 18.91 15.56
CA TYR A 363 7.20 18.37 14.59
C TYR A 363 8.00 19.52 14.00
N ALA A 364 9.15 19.82 14.61
CA ALA A 364 10.04 20.88 14.15
C ALA A 364 11.22 20.29 13.35
N ASP A 365 11.70 21.01 12.34
CA ASP A 365 12.83 20.56 11.49
C ASP A 365 14.09 20.23 12.29
N GLN A 366 14.32 20.93 13.40
CA GLN A 366 15.42 20.68 14.34
C GLN A 366 15.37 19.30 15.01
N PHE A 367 14.20 18.66 15.00
CA PHE A 367 13.97 17.31 15.51
C PHE A 367 13.54 16.39 14.37
N SER A 368 14.29 16.39 13.27
CA SER A 368 14.07 15.51 12.14
C SER A 368 15.35 14.81 11.69
N GLU A 369 15.20 13.63 11.09
CA GLU A 369 16.28 12.89 10.45
C GLU A 369 15.88 12.56 9.02
N THR A 370 16.74 12.91 8.07
CA THR A 370 16.48 12.72 6.65
C THR A 370 17.30 11.55 6.11
N PHE A 371 16.64 10.66 5.40
CA PHE A 371 17.21 9.48 4.78
C PHE A 371 17.15 9.58 3.27
N LEU A 372 18.29 9.38 2.61
CA LEU A 372 18.31 9.20 1.15
C LEU A 372 17.74 7.84 0.79
N LEU A 373 16.97 7.78 -0.31
CA LEU A 373 16.33 6.57 -0.79
C LEU A 373 16.84 6.19 -2.19
N ASP A 374 17.22 4.93 -2.34
CA ASP A 374 17.43 4.33 -3.66
C ASP A 374 16.09 3.98 -4.33
N GLN A 375 16.04 4.14 -5.67
CA GLN A 375 14.91 3.68 -6.47
C GLN A 375 14.95 2.15 -6.63
N GLU A 376 13.78 1.51 -6.58
CA GLU A 376 13.53 0.10 -6.91
C GLU A 376 14.14 -0.95 -5.95
N GLY A 377 14.98 -0.56 -4.99
CA GLY A 377 15.60 -1.44 -3.98
C GLY A 377 14.91 -1.39 -2.61
N TRP A 378 14.96 -2.50 -1.87
CA TRP A 378 14.67 -2.51 -0.42
C TRP A 378 15.88 -2.00 0.34
N GLN A 379 15.65 -1.07 1.27
CA GLN A 379 16.68 -0.48 2.10
C GLN A 379 16.20 -0.34 3.55
N GLU A 380 17.15 -0.43 4.47
CA GLU A 380 16.93 -0.23 5.90
C GLU A 380 17.34 1.21 6.26
N LEU A 381 16.41 1.95 6.85
CA LEU A 381 16.64 3.27 7.41
C LEU A 381 16.76 3.13 8.92
N THR A 382 17.88 3.58 9.50
CA THR A 382 18.14 3.44 10.93
C THR A 382 18.56 4.77 11.53
N CYS A 383 17.90 5.19 12.60
CA CYS A 383 18.25 6.39 13.37
C CYS A 383 18.10 6.20 14.88
N VAL A 384 18.80 7.05 15.64
CA VAL A 384 18.73 7.10 17.10
C VAL A 384 17.88 8.28 17.56
N ILE A 385 16.81 7.98 18.28
CA ILE A 385 15.92 8.95 18.91
C ILE A 385 16.50 9.32 20.28
N ASN A 386 17.24 10.43 20.32
CA ASN A 386 17.93 10.87 21.54
C ASN A 386 17.00 11.53 22.57
N ASN A 387 15.87 12.10 22.14
CA ASN A 387 14.90 12.80 22.99
C ASN A 387 13.51 12.15 22.86
N PRO A 388 13.27 11.01 23.51
CA PRO A 388 12.03 10.25 23.37
C PRO A 388 10.83 10.83 24.15
N GLU A 389 11.01 11.89 24.95
CA GLU A 389 10.01 12.42 25.89
C GLU A 389 8.66 12.80 25.23
N GLY A 390 8.68 13.27 23.98
CA GLY A 390 7.47 13.63 23.23
C GLY A 390 6.66 12.44 22.71
N LEU A 391 7.25 11.23 22.68
CA LEU A 391 6.63 10.04 22.09
C LEU A 391 5.42 9.52 22.86
N ALA A 392 5.31 9.84 24.15
CA ALA A 392 4.16 9.46 24.98
C ALA A 392 2.89 10.22 24.61
N GLN A 393 3.02 11.44 24.06
CA GLN A 393 1.89 12.31 23.71
C GLN A 393 1.58 12.29 22.21
N HIS A 394 2.62 12.25 21.38
CA HIS A 394 2.51 12.26 19.93
C HIS A 394 3.38 11.13 19.37
N GLY A 395 2.90 10.40 18.37
CA GLY A 395 3.72 9.38 17.71
C GLY A 395 4.71 9.98 16.71
N LEU A 396 5.61 9.15 16.19
CA LEU A 396 6.54 9.55 15.14
C LEU A 396 5.78 9.92 13.87
N ARG A 397 6.19 11.01 13.23
CA ARG A 397 5.78 11.34 11.87
C ARG A 397 6.89 10.88 10.92
N ILE A 398 6.53 10.18 9.87
CA ILE A 398 7.43 9.74 8.81
C ILE A 398 6.86 10.28 7.51
N ASP A 399 7.68 10.97 6.75
CA ASP A 399 7.37 11.40 5.40
C ASP A 399 8.15 10.45 4.48
N PRO A 400 7.54 9.36 3.99
CA PRO A 400 8.27 8.24 3.39
C PRO A 400 8.83 8.54 1.99
N LEU A 401 8.43 9.67 1.39
CA LEU A 401 8.87 10.07 0.06
C LEU A 401 8.69 11.58 -0.11
N ASN A 402 9.53 12.23 -0.90
CA ASN A 402 9.52 13.68 -1.15
C ASN A 402 8.95 14.06 -2.54
N THR A 403 8.35 13.12 -3.26
CA THR A 403 7.87 13.30 -4.64
C THR A 403 6.75 12.33 -4.96
N LYS A 404 6.19 12.44 -6.17
CA LYS A 404 5.19 11.52 -6.71
C LYS A 404 5.80 10.14 -6.90
N GLY A 405 5.16 9.12 -6.35
CA GLY A 405 5.66 7.76 -6.42
C GLY A 405 5.00 6.85 -5.39
N VAL A 406 5.42 5.59 -5.37
CA VAL A 406 4.91 4.57 -4.45
C VAL A 406 6.02 4.18 -3.48
N ALA A 407 5.72 4.22 -2.18
CA ALA A 407 6.55 3.70 -1.11
C ALA A 407 5.95 2.42 -0.54
N PHE A 408 6.76 1.39 -0.41
CA PHE A 408 6.42 0.10 0.19
C PHE A 408 7.20 -0.02 1.48
N ILE A 409 6.52 -0.22 2.60
CA ILE A 409 7.15 -0.44 3.91
C ILE A 409 6.84 -1.87 4.33
N SER A 410 7.86 -2.70 4.49
CA SER A 410 7.69 -4.09 4.93
C SER A 410 7.64 -4.19 6.44
N GLU A 411 8.42 -3.35 7.13
CA GLU A 411 8.55 -3.43 8.58
C GLU A 411 9.02 -2.11 9.19
N ILE A 412 8.47 -1.76 10.34
CA ILE A 412 8.93 -0.66 11.21
C ILE A 412 9.17 -1.22 12.60
N GLN A 413 10.35 -0.98 13.17
CA GLN A 413 10.71 -1.39 14.53
C GLN A 413 11.23 -0.21 15.35
N ILE A 414 10.83 -0.16 16.62
CA ILE A 414 11.36 0.77 17.61
C ILE A 414 11.94 -0.05 18.75
N LEU A 415 13.24 0.08 18.99
CA LEU A 415 13.97 -0.69 19.99
C LEU A 415 14.49 0.24 21.09
N ASN A 416 14.53 -0.26 22.32
CA ASN A 416 15.24 0.39 23.40
C ASN A 416 16.74 0.10 23.28
N MET A 417 17.58 1.14 23.15
CA MET A 417 19.03 0.94 22.96
C MET A 417 19.72 0.34 24.18
N SER A 418 19.18 0.56 25.38
CA SER A 418 19.77 0.09 26.64
C SER A 418 19.44 -1.38 26.92
N THR A 419 18.20 -1.80 26.65
CA THR A 419 17.74 -3.17 26.92
C THR A 419 17.76 -4.08 25.68
N ARG A 420 17.87 -3.50 24.48
CA ARG A 420 17.68 -4.17 23.18
C ARG A 420 16.29 -4.79 23.02
N GLU A 421 15.31 -4.38 23.82
CA GLU A 421 13.93 -4.83 23.73
C GLU A 421 13.17 -4.07 22.62
N THR A 422 12.36 -4.78 21.86
CA THR A 422 11.48 -4.19 20.84
C THR A 422 10.24 -3.60 21.51
N LEU A 423 10.13 -2.27 21.53
CA LEU A 423 9.01 -1.55 22.13
C LEU A 423 7.79 -1.49 21.21
N ALA A 424 8.03 -1.38 19.90
CA ALA A 424 6.98 -1.42 18.90
C ALA A 424 7.49 -2.09 17.61
N ARG A 425 6.62 -2.86 16.97
CA ARG A 425 6.89 -3.53 15.70
C ARG A 425 5.64 -3.50 14.85
N PHE A 426 5.77 -3.09 13.60
CA PHE A 426 4.70 -3.09 12.61
C PHE A 426 5.18 -3.89 11.39
N ALA A 427 4.68 -5.11 11.21
CA ALA A 427 5.16 -5.99 10.14
C ALA A 427 4.04 -6.71 9.37
N ASP A 428 2.79 -6.63 9.85
CA ASP A 428 1.67 -7.31 9.22
C ASP A 428 0.47 -6.38 8.93
N PRO A 429 -0.51 -6.82 8.12
CA PRO A 429 -1.67 -6.00 7.75
C PRO A 429 -2.56 -5.57 8.94
N ALA A 430 -2.49 -6.24 10.09
CA ALA A 430 -3.23 -5.83 11.28
C ALA A 430 -2.50 -4.69 12.00
N ASP A 431 -1.19 -4.77 12.11
CA ASP A 431 -0.32 -3.72 12.67
C ASP A 431 -0.44 -2.43 11.86
N PHE A 432 -0.40 -2.54 10.52
CA PHE A 432 -0.44 -1.38 9.63
C PHE A 432 -1.72 -0.56 9.72
N LYS A 433 -2.83 -1.13 10.22
CA LYS A 433 -4.08 -0.37 10.47
C LYS A 433 -3.93 0.67 11.59
N GLN A 434 -2.92 0.52 12.43
CA GLN A 434 -2.63 1.45 13.53
C GLN A 434 -1.87 2.70 13.03
N ILE A 435 -1.27 2.62 11.83
CA ILE A 435 -0.56 3.73 11.20
C ILE A 435 -1.58 4.62 10.49
N ARG A 436 -1.55 5.91 10.80
CA ARG A 436 -2.41 6.90 10.13
C ARG A 436 -1.66 7.56 8.99
N ALA A 437 -2.25 7.61 7.81
CA ALA A 437 -1.74 8.46 6.73
C ALA A 437 -2.38 9.85 6.79
N GLY A 438 -1.59 10.86 6.46
CA GLY A 438 -1.97 12.26 6.34
C GLY A 438 -1.19 12.94 5.20
N GLY A 439 -1.33 14.25 5.08
CA GLY A 439 -0.72 15.00 3.98
C GLY A 439 -1.22 14.53 2.60
N HIS A 440 -0.31 14.45 1.63
CA HIS A 440 -0.58 14.09 0.24
C HIS A 440 -0.30 12.60 -0.03
N ALA A 441 -0.68 11.74 0.92
CA ALA A 441 -0.52 10.29 0.87
C ALA A 441 -1.86 9.56 0.74
N VAL A 442 -1.94 8.58 -0.16
CA VAL A 442 -3.03 7.59 -0.20
C VAL A 442 -2.48 6.22 0.14
N VAL A 443 -3.05 5.56 1.15
CA VAL A 443 -2.71 4.17 1.47
C VAL A 443 -3.40 3.26 0.45
N ILE A 444 -2.61 2.47 -0.27
CA ILE A 444 -3.11 1.42 -1.14
C ILE A 444 -3.23 0.14 -0.29
N PRO A 445 -4.43 -0.45 -0.16
CA PRO A 445 -4.58 -1.70 0.55
C PRO A 445 -3.83 -2.82 -0.20
N ASP A 446 -2.71 -3.24 0.36
CA ASP A 446 -1.91 -4.38 -0.09
C ASP A 446 -1.89 -5.48 1.00
N GLN A 447 -1.71 -6.73 0.60
CA GLN A 447 -1.72 -7.89 1.52
C GLN A 447 -0.36 -8.18 2.16
N LYS A 448 0.72 -7.56 1.69
CA LYS A 448 2.09 -7.91 2.12
C LYS A 448 2.87 -6.75 2.73
N HIS A 449 2.70 -5.53 2.21
CA HIS A 449 3.43 -4.36 2.71
C HIS A 449 2.48 -3.19 2.96
N PHE A 450 2.90 -2.25 3.81
CA PHE A 450 2.23 -0.96 3.90
C PHE A 450 2.59 -0.12 2.69
N THR A 451 1.66 -0.04 1.74
CA THR A 451 1.88 0.62 0.44
C THR A 451 1.25 2.00 0.45
N ILE A 452 2.05 3.02 0.16
CA ILE A 452 1.65 4.41 0.15
C ILE A 452 1.91 4.97 -1.24
N TRP A 453 0.88 5.56 -1.85
CA TRP A 453 1.03 6.37 -3.04
C TRP A 453 1.08 7.84 -2.66
N SER A 454 2.21 8.48 -2.97
CA SER A 454 2.37 9.91 -2.92
C SER A 454 1.99 10.50 -4.27
N PHE A 455 1.02 11.42 -4.28
CA PHE A 455 0.63 12.17 -5.47
C PHE A 455 1.26 13.58 -5.52
N ASP A 456 2.06 13.93 -4.51
CA ASP A 456 2.82 15.18 -4.42
C ASP A 456 4.14 15.02 -3.64
N CYS A 457 4.69 16.09 -3.06
CA CYS A 457 5.95 16.07 -2.30
C CYS A 457 5.84 15.92 -0.77
N ASP A 458 4.63 15.80 -0.21
CA ASP A 458 4.40 15.77 1.25
C ASP A 458 3.47 14.61 1.70
N PRO A 459 3.78 13.34 1.38
CA PRO A 459 3.10 12.20 1.98
C PRO A 459 3.53 12.08 3.45
N GLN A 460 2.58 11.98 4.38
CA GLN A 460 2.88 11.88 5.80
C GLN A 460 2.24 10.63 6.38
N ILE A 461 2.95 9.91 7.26
CA ILE A 461 2.40 8.83 8.06
C ILE A 461 2.76 9.02 9.53
N TYR A 462 1.86 8.60 10.40
CA TYR A 462 1.95 8.80 11.83
C TYR A 462 1.85 7.44 12.52
N LEU A 463 2.89 7.10 13.28
CA LEU A 463 2.88 5.95 14.17
C LEU A 463 2.06 6.27 15.43
N PRO A 464 1.53 5.25 16.14
CA PRO A 464 0.87 5.48 17.42
C PRO A 464 1.87 5.97 18.50
N PRO A 465 1.41 6.73 19.51
CA PRO A 465 2.22 7.14 20.66
C PRO A 465 2.78 5.94 21.46
N LEU A 466 3.93 6.14 22.10
CA LEU A 466 4.69 5.13 22.85
C LEU A 466 4.87 5.56 24.31
N ALA A 467 4.31 4.79 25.25
CA ALA A 467 4.22 5.18 26.66
C ALA A 467 5.51 4.95 27.49
N GLN A 468 6.43 4.09 27.05
CA GLN A 468 7.69 3.77 27.75
C GLN A 468 8.88 4.20 26.91
N ALA A 469 9.44 5.37 27.21
CA ALA A 469 10.44 6.01 26.37
C ALA A 469 11.51 6.68 27.27
N ASP A 470 12.10 5.91 28.19
CA ASP A 470 12.98 6.41 29.26
C ASP A 470 14.48 6.42 28.88
N SER A 471 14.82 5.96 27.68
CA SER A 471 16.20 5.85 27.17
C SER A 471 16.23 6.12 25.66
N PRO A 472 17.42 6.40 25.07
CA PRO A 472 17.53 6.57 23.63
C PRO A 472 16.97 5.35 22.89
N LEU A 473 16.16 5.60 21.86
CA LEU A 473 15.54 4.54 21.08
C LEU A 473 16.22 4.41 19.72
N GLU A 474 16.18 3.22 19.12
CA GLU A 474 16.59 2.97 17.74
C GLU A 474 15.35 2.74 16.90
N LEU A 475 15.14 3.54 15.86
CA LEU A 475 14.11 3.33 14.86
C LEU A 475 14.73 2.64 13.65
N ARG A 476 14.11 1.56 13.19
CA ARG A 476 14.46 0.85 11.95
C ARG A 476 13.24 0.77 11.05
N ILE A 477 13.41 1.13 9.78
CA ILE A 477 12.35 1.10 8.76
C ILE A 477 12.89 0.38 7.53
N TRP A 478 12.21 -0.69 7.10
CA TRP A 478 12.49 -1.33 5.82
C TRP A 478 11.53 -0.76 4.77
N ILE A 479 12.09 -0.04 3.80
CA ILE A 479 11.34 0.69 2.78
C ILE A 479 11.88 0.41 1.38
N LYS A 480 11.00 0.40 0.39
CA LYS A 480 11.32 0.41 -1.03
C LYS A 480 10.49 1.49 -1.72
N VAL A 481 11.10 2.27 -2.60
CA VAL A 481 10.39 3.37 -3.30
C VAL A 481 10.53 3.28 -4.81
N GLN A 482 9.48 3.68 -5.53
CA GLN A 482 9.41 3.68 -6.98
C GLN A 482 8.70 4.94 -7.49
N THR A 483 9.34 5.68 -8.40
CA THR A 483 8.83 6.95 -8.96
C THR A 483 8.21 6.79 -10.34
N ASN A 484 8.46 5.65 -11.00
CA ASN A 484 7.81 5.31 -12.26
C ASN A 484 6.33 4.97 -12.01
N GLN A 485 5.52 5.09 -13.07
CA GLN A 485 4.10 4.73 -12.99
C GLN A 485 3.86 3.23 -13.15
N GLU A 486 4.88 2.44 -13.47
CA GLU A 486 4.79 0.98 -13.68
C GLU A 486 4.17 0.22 -12.49
N PRO A 487 4.52 0.49 -11.22
CA PRO A 487 3.90 -0.16 -10.06
C PRO A 487 2.42 0.17 -9.96
N LEU A 488 2.05 1.44 -10.18
CA LEU A 488 0.66 1.87 -10.24
C LEU A 488 -0.07 1.22 -11.41
N ARG A 489 0.55 1.11 -12.59
CA ARG A 489 -0.02 0.43 -13.76
C ARG A 489 -0.21 -1.06 -13.51
N LYS A 490 0.70 -1.73 -12.81
CA LYS A 490 0.54 -3.13 -12.42
C LYS A 490 -0.58 -3.31 -11.41
N ILE A 491 -0.60 -2.49 -10.35
CA ILE A 491 -1.68 -2.49 -9.35
C ILE A 491 -3.02 -2.18 -10.03
N TRP A 492 -3.04 -1.19 -10.92
CA TRP A 492 -4.22 -0.78 -11.68
C TRP A 492 -4.65 -1.86 -12.66
N ALA A 493 -3.74 -2.48 -13.40
CA ALA A 493 -4.05 -3.56 -14.33
C ALA A 493 -4.65 -4.77 -13.61
N VAL A 494 -4.11 -5.14 -12.44
CA VAL A 494 -4.70 -6.18 -11.58
C VAL A 494 -6.10 -5.78 -11.11
N ARG A 495 -6.31 -4.51 -10.71
CA ARG A 495 -7.62 -4.00 -10.30
C ARG A 495 -8.61 -3.87 -11.45
N GLU A 496 -8.14 -3.48 -12.63
CA GLU A 496 -8.91 -3.32 -13.87
C GLU A 496 -9.31 -4.69 -14.41
N GLN A 497 -8.42 -5.67 -14.35
CA GLN A 497 -8.76 -7.07 -14.63
C GLN A 497 -9.78 -7.60 -13.63
N ALA A 498 -9.58 -7.38 -12.32
CA ALA A 498 -10.56 -7.79 -11.32
C ALA A 498 -11.91 -7.09 -11.50
N LEU A 499 -11.92 -5.80 -11.88
CA LEU A 499 -13.12 -5.05 -12.20
C LEU A 499 -13.78 -5.58 -13.47
N ALA A 500 -13.01 -5.85 -14.53
CA ALA A 500 -13.51 -6.43 -15.77
C ALA A 500 -14.10 -7.82 -15.55
N GLU A 501 -13.46 -8.67 -14.73
CA GLU A 501 -14.01 -9.96 -14.32
C GLU A 501 -15.31 -9.79 -13.52
N THR A 502 -15.36 -8.80 -12.62
CA THR A 502 -16.57 -8.51 -11.83
C THR A 502 -17.69 -7.96 -12.70
N LEU A 503 -17.38 -7.06 -13.65
CA LEU A 503 -18.32 -6.52 -14.63
C LEU A 503 -18.80 -7.60 -15.60
N ALA A 504 -17.93 -8.50 -16.04
CA ALA A 504 -18.30 -9.65 -16.86
C ALA A 504 -19.23 -10.59 -16.09
N ARG A 505 -18.95 -10.85 -14.80
CA ARG A 505 -19.86 -11.61 -13.92
C ARG A 505 -21.20 -10.90 -13.76
N LEU A 506 -21.22 -9.59 -13.53
CA LEU A 506 -22.45 -8.81 -13.41
C LEU A 506 -23.24 -8.81 -14.72
N SER A 507 -22.58 -8.65 -15.87
CA SER A 507 -23.19 -8.72 -17.19
C SER A 507 -23.78 -10.10 -17.45
N ALA A 508 -23.05 -11.17 -17.11
CA ALA A 508 -23.57 -12.54 -17.24
C ALA A 508 -24.77 -12.79 -16.32
N VAL A 509 -24.74 -12.27 -15.08
CA VAL A 509 -25.89 -12.32 -14.16
C VAL A 509 -27.07 -11.51 -14.73
N GLN A 510 -26.82 -10.33 -15.30
CA GLN A 510 -27.85 -9.49 -15.91
C GLN A 510 -28.44 -10.14 -17.17
N GLU A 511 -27.63 -10.75 -18.03
CA GLU A 511 -28.08 -11.46 -19.23
C GLU A 511 -28.86 -12.72 -18.85
N ASN A 512 -28.40 -13.47 -17.86
CA ASN A 512 -29.17 -14.59 -17.29
C ASN A 512 -30.49 -14.11 -16.69
N ALA A 513 -30.51 -12.99 -15.98
CA ALA A 513 -31.73 -12.39 -15.44
C ALA A 513 -32.67 -11.88 -16.53
N GLN A 514 -32.15 -11.27 -17.60
CA GLN A 514 -32.94 -10.85 -18.77
C GLN A 514 -33.50 -12.06 -19.53
N THR A 515 -32.72 -13.12 -19.70
CA THR A 515 -33.16 -14.36 -20.33
C THR A 515 -34.24 -15.02 -19.47
N ALA A 516 -34.04 -15.10 -18.15
CA ALA A 516 -35.04 -15.62 -17.22
C ALA A 516 -36.31 -14.74 -17.19
N ALA A 517 -36.18 -13.42 -17.24
CA ALA A 517 -37.30 -12.49 -17.31
C ALA A 517 -38.04 -12.61 -18.65
N GLY A 518 -37.32 -12.77 -19.77
CA GLY A 518 -37.90 -13.03 -21.08
C GLY A 518 -38.64 -14.37 -21.14
N ALA A 519 -38.06 -15.43 -20.57
CA ALA A 519 -38.72 -16.72 -20.44
C ALA A 519 -39.95 -16.64 -19.53
N ALA A 520 -39.88 -15.90 -18.42
CA ALA A 520 -41.01 -15.66 -17.54
C ALA A 520 -42.11 -14.84 -18.24
N ALA A 521 -41.76 -13.80 -18.99
CA ALA A 521 -42.70 -13.01 -19.78
C ALA A 521 -43.37 -13.84 -20.87
N ALA A 522 -42.61 -14.66 -21.60
CA ALA A 522 -43.16 -15.60 -22.58
C ALA A 522 -44.11 -16.61 -21.92
N ARG A 523 -43.75 -17.13 -20.72
CA ARG A 523 -44.61 -18.03 -19.96
C ARG A 523 -45.88 -17.33 -19.46
N ILE A 524 -45.79 -16.07 -19.03
CA ILE A 524 -46.95 -15.26 -18.66
C ILE A 524 -47.85 -15.08 -19.87
N GLN A 525 -47.32 -14.71 -21.03
CA GLN A 525 -48.11 -14.53 -22.26
C GLN A 525 -48.76 -15.85 -22.73
N GLU A 526 -48.05 -16.98 -22.60
CA GLU A 526 -48.60 -18.31 -22.86
C GLU A 526 -49.76 -18.63 -21.90
N LEU A 527 -49.56 -18.40 -20.59
CA LEU A 527 -50.59 -18.61 -19.56
C LEU A 527 -51.78 -17.68 -19.75
N GLU A 528 -51.56 -16.41 -20.12
CA GLU A 528 -52.62 -15.45 -20.46
C GLU A 528 -53.40 -15.92 -21.69
N GLY A 529 -52.71 -16.44 -22.72
CA GLY A 529 -53.36 -17.04 -23.90
C GLY A 529 -54.18 -18.28 -23.54
N GLN A 530 -53.65 -19.17 -22.70
CA GLN A 530 -54.37 -20.33 -22.18
C GLN A 530 -55.58 -19.89 -21.36
N LEU A 531 -55.44 -18.88 -20.50
CA LEU A 531 -56.50 -18.37 -19.65
C LEU A 531 -57.58 -17.66 -20.48
N LEU A 532 -57.22 -16.92 -21.52
CA LEU A 532 -58.16 -16.32 -22.45
C LEU A 532 -58.92 -17.38 -23.24
N THR A 533 -58.23 -18.44 -23.69
CA THR A 533 -58.86 -19.57 -24.39
C THR A 533 -59.84 -20.29 -23.47
N ALA A 534 -59.40 -20.63 -22.25
CA ALA A 534 -60.24 -21.27 -21.24
C ALA A 534 -61.42 -20.37 -20.83
N ALA A 535 -61.23 -19.06 -20.73
CA ALA A 535 -62.30 -18.11 -20.45
C ALA A 535 -63.30 -18.02 -21.61
N SER A 536 -62.84 -18.06 -22.86
CA SER A 536 -63.71 -18.11 -24.04
C SER A 536 -64.49 -19.41 -24.11
N GLU A 537 -63.86 -20.55 -23.83
CA GLU A 537 -64.52 -21.86 -23.76
C GLU A 537 -65.56 -21.88 -22.63
N ALA A 538 -65.21 -21.36 -21.46
CA ALA A 538 -66.14 -21.22 -20.34
C ALA A 538 -67.31 -20.29 -20.68
N ALA A 539 -67.06 -19.15 -21.33
CA ALA A 539 -68.11 -18.23 -21.77
C ALA A 539 -69.02 -18.88 -22.82
N ALA A 540 -68.47 -19.60 -23.80
CA ALA A 540 -69.25 -20.35 -24.78
C ALA A 540 -70.10 -21.43 -24.09
N ARG A 541 -69.54 -22.12 -23.09
CA ARG A 541 -70.27 -23.12 -22.31
C ARG A 541 -71.37 -22.49 -21.46
N ILE A 542 -71.12 -21.34 -20.86
CA ILE A 542 -72.15 -20.56 -20.13
C ILE A 542 -73.27 -20.16 -21.09
N GLN A 543 -72.95 -19.63 -22.27
CA GLN A 543 -73.94 -19.23 -23.27
C GLN A 543 -74.75 -20.43 -23.78
N GLU A 544 -74.11 -21.59 -23.98
CA GLU A 544 -74.80 -22.84 -24.32
C GLU A 544 -75.76 -23.26 -23.20
N LEU A 545 -75.30 -23.24 -21.94
CA LEU A 545 -76.14 -23.55 -20.78
C LEU A 545 -77.29 -22.56 -20.60
N GLU A 546 -77.07 -21.26 -20.83
CA GLU A 546 -78.11 -20.23 -20.82
C GLU A 546 -79.15 -20.47 -21.91
N MET A 547 -78.72 -20.85 -23.12
CA MET A 547 -79.63 -21.19 -24.22
C MET A 547 -80.43 -22.46 -23.92
N GLN A 548 -79.79 -23.48 -23.33
CA GLN A 548 -80.48 -24.68 -22.85
C GLN A 548 -81.52 -24.33 -21.77
N LEU A 549 -81.16 -23.46 -20.82
CA LEU A 549 -82.05 -23.03 -19.74
C LEU A 549 -83.21 -22.18 -20.27
N LEU A 550 -82.98 -21.31 -21.26
CA LEU A 550 -84.02 -20.55 -21.94
C LEU A 550 -84.95 -21.47 -22.75
N THR A 551 -84.41 -22.49 -23.40
CA THR A 551 -85.20 -23.48 -24.15
C THR A 551 -86.07 -24.28 -23.19
N ALA A 552 -85.49 -24.79 -22.10
CA ALA A 552 -86.23 -25.47 -21.04
C ALA A 552 -87.30 -24.55 -20.40
N ALA A 553 -87.02 -23.27 -20.23
CA ALA A 553 -88.00 -22.30 -19.74
C ALA A 553 -89.16 -22.07 -20.74
N HIS A 554 -88.88 -21.99 -22.05
CA HIS A 554 -89.93 -21.92 -23.07
C HIS A 554 -90.75 -23.21 -23.12
N GLU A 555 -90.13 -24.38 -23.03
CA GLU A 555 -90.83 -25.66 -22.93
C GLU A 555 -91.72 -25.71 -21.69
N MET A 556 -91.22 -25.28 -20.54
CA MET A 556 -92.03 -25.15 -19.31
C MET A 556 -93.19 -24.16 -19.50
N SER A 557 -92.98 -23.01 -20.15
CA SER A 557 -94.04 -22.04 -20.44
C SER A 557 -95.09 -22.60 -21.39
N ALA A 558 -94.68 -23.34 -22.43
CA ALA A 558 -95.59 -23.99 -23.36
C ALA A 558 -96.39 -25.11 -22.67
N VAL A 559 -95.75 -25.89 -21.79
CA VAL A 559 -96.45 -26.86 -20.93
C VAL A 559 -97.46 -26.14 -20.02
N GLN A 560 -97.09 -25.00 -19.43
CA GLN A 560 -97.98 -24.20 -18.59
C GLN A 560 -99.16 -23.60 -19.39
N GLU A 561 -98.93 -23.09 -20.60
CA GLU A 561 -99.97 -22.55 -21.48
C GLU A 561 -100.91 -23.64 -21.99
N ASN A 562 -100.38 -24.82 -22.35
CA ASN A 562 -101.18 -25.99 -22.69
C ASN A 562 -102.03 -26.44 -21.50
N ALA A 563 -101.45 -26.45 -20.29
CA ALA A 563 -102.20 -26.76 -19.07
C ALA A 563 -103.31 -25.72 -18.79
N GLN A 564 -103.04 -24.42 -18.99
CA GLN A 564 -104.04 -23.35 -18.86
C GLN A 564 -105.14 -23.45 -19.92
N THR A 565 -104.79 -23.77 -21.17
CA THR A 565 -105.74 -23.95 -22.27
C THR A 565 -106.62 -25.18 -22.03
N ALA A 566 -106.04 -26.30 -21.58
CA ALA A 566 -106.78 -27.48 -21.19
C ALA A 566 -107.74 -27.19 -20.02
N ALA A 567 -107.27 -26.44 -19.02
CA ALA A 567 -108.11 -26.00 -17.91
C ALA A 567 -109.25 -25.07 -18.37
N GLY A 568 -108.98 -24.14 -19.29
CA GLY A 568 -109.97 -23.25 -19.88
C GLY A 568 -111.00 -23.99 -20.74
N ALA A 569 -110.57 -24.95 -21.55
CA ALA A 569 -111.46 -25.81 -22.33
C ALA A 569 -112.33 -26.69 -21.43
N ALA A 570 -111.76 -27.22 -20.34
CA ALA A 570 -112.53 -27.93 -19.32
C ALA A 570 -113.59 -27.01 -18.67
N ALA A 571 -113.23 -25.77 -18.33
CA ALA A 571 -114.17 -24.79 -17.78
C ALA A 571 -115.29 -24.39 -18.77
N ALA A 572 -114.94 -24.17 -20.05
CA ALA A 572 -115.92 -23.89 -21.09
C ALA A 572 -116.88 -25.06 -21.33
N ARG A 573 -116.37 -26.30 -21.29
CA ARG A 573 -117.19 -27.50 -21.38
C ARG A 573 -118.13 -27.64 -20.19
N ILE A 574 -117.68 -27.28 -19.00
CA ILE A 574 -118.53 -27.22 -17.80
C ILE A 574 -119.66 -26.19 -18.03
N GLN A 575 -119.34 -24.97 -18.49
CA GLN A 575 -120.37 -23.95 -18.77
C GLN A 575 -121.35 -24.36 -19.89
N GLU A 576 -120.89 -25.03 -20.95
CA GLU A 576 -121.77 -25.54 -22.01
C GLU A 576 -122.73 -26.60 -21.46
N LEU A 577 -122.23 -27.52 -20.63
CA LEU A 577 -123.06 -28.53 -19.97
C LEU A 577 -124.08 -27.89 -19.03
N GLU A 578 -123.69 -26.86 -18.27
CA GLU A 578 -124.61 -26.06 -17.45
C GLU A 578 -125.67 -25.35 -18.30
N GLY A 579 -125.29 -24.74 -19.42
CA GLY A 579 -126.23 -24.09 -20.35
C GLY A 579 -127.20 -25.07 -20.99
N ARG A 580 -126.73 -26.25 -21.41
CA ARG A 580 -127.61 -27.32 -21.92
C ARG A 580 -128.59 -27.82 -20.87
N LEU A 581 -128.15 -27.94 -19.62
CA LEU A 581 -129.03 -28.25 -18.48
C LEU A 581 -130.11 -27.18 -18.31
N LEU A 582 -129.76 -25.90 -18.41
CA LEU A 582 -130.70 -24.79 -18.32
C LEU A 582 -131.72 -24.78 -19.47
N THR A 583 -131.27 -24.99 -20.72
CA THR A 583 -132.14 -25.08 -21.88
C THR A 583 -133.11 -26.26 -21.75
N ALA A 584 -132.60 -27.45 -21.39
CA ALA A 584 -133.44 -28.61 -21.17
C ALA A 584 -134.50 -28.35 -20.07
N ALA A 585 -134.14 -27.65 -19.00
CA ALA A 585 -135.09 -27.24 -17.96
C ALA A 585 -136.16 -26.27 -18.50
N SER A 586 -135.79 -25.32 -19.37
CA SER A 586 -136.73 -24.38 -19.99
C SER A 586 -137.69 -25.04 -20.99
N GLU A 587 -137.21 -25.99 -21.80
CA GLU A 587 -138.04 -26.77 -22.73
C GLU A 587 -139.07 -27.61 -21.96
N MET A 588 -138.65 -28.21 -20.84
CA MET A 588 -139.54 -28.95 -19.96
C MET A 588 -140.65 -28.05 -19.38
N SER A 589 -140.32 -26.80 -19.04
CA SER A 589 -141.30 -25.80 -18.59
C SER A 589 -142.26 -25.37 -19.71
N ALA A 590 -141.78 -25.16 -20.94
CA ALA A 590 -142.62 -24.76 -22.08
C ALA A 590 -143.59 -25.86 -22.52
N VAL A 591 -143.17 -27.13 -22.47
CA VAL A 591 -144.06 -28.28 -22.70
C VAL A 591 -145.19 -28.29 -21.67
N GLN A 592 -144.89 -27.96 -20.41
CA GLN A 592 -145.88 -27.89 -19.34
C GLN A 592 -146.91 -26.77 -19.56
N GLU A 593 -146.48 -25.59 -20.03
CA GLU A 593 -147.36 -24.44 -20.31
C GLU A 593 -148.27 -24.66 -21.55
N ASN A 594 -147.74 -25.26 -22.61
CA ASN A 594 -148.52 -25.61 -23.81
C ASN A 594 -149.64 -26.61 -23.50
N ALA A 595 -149.36 -27.59 -22.63
CA ALA A 595 -150.38 -28.55 -22.17
C ALA A 595 -151.52 -27.86 -21.42
N GLN A 596 -151.24 -26.84 -20.60
CA GLN A 596 -152.26 -26.05 -19.90
C GLN A 596 -153.12 -25.21 -20.86
N THR A 597 -152.50 -24.59 -21.86
CA THR A 597 -153.20 -23.72 -22.83
C THR A 597 -154.16 -24.50 -23.73
N ALA A 598 -153.75 -25.68 -24.21
CA ALA A 598 -154.61 -26.55 -25.02
C ALA A 598 -155.87 -27.02 -24.26
N ALA A 599 -155.75 -27.28 -22.96
CA ALA A 599 -156.87 -27.62 -22.11
C ALA A 599 -157.89 -26.45 -21.99
N GLY A 600 -157.41 -25.21 -21.90
CA GLY A 600 -158.26 -24.01 -21.86
C GLY A 600 -159.04 -23.75 -23.16
N ALA A 601 -158.40 -23.92 -24.32
CA ALA A 601 -159.02 -23.69 -25.63
C ALA A 601 -160.17 -24.68 -25.92
N ALA A 602 -160.03 -25.94 -25.49
CA ALA A 602 -161.08 -26.95 -25.64
C ALA A 602 -162.35 -26.57 -24.86
N ALA A 603 -162.22 -25.98 -23.67
CA ALA A 603 -163.35 -25.54 -22.86
C ALA A 603 -164.14 -24.38 -23.50
N ALA A 604 -163.44 -23.41 -24.10
CA ALA A 604 -164.08 -22.24 -24.72
C ALA A 604 -164.90 -22.59 -25.98
N ARG A 605 -164.43 -23.55 -26.80
CA ARG A 605 -165.10 -23.94 -28.05
C ARG A 605 -166.45 -24.63 -27.81
N ILE A 606 -166.60 -25.32 -26.69
CA ILE A 606 -167.84 -25.98 -26.30
C ILE A 606 -168.94 -24.93 -26.01
N GLN A 607 -168.61 -23.83 -25.31
CA GLN A 607 -169.57 -22.74 -25.04
C GLN A 607 -170.06 -22.02 -26.32
N GLU A 608 -169.19 -21.83 -27.31
CA GLU A 608 -169.53 -21.13 -28.56
C GLU A 608 -170.57 -21.89 -29.41
N LEU A 609 -170.45 -23.22 -29.48
CA LEU A 609 -171.35 -24.07 -30.27
C LEU A 609 -172.77 -24.10 -29.69
N GLU A 610 -172.91 -24.01 -28.36
CA GLU A 610 -174.21 -23.94 -27.69
C GLU A 610 -174.97 -22.64 -28.04
N GLY A 611 -174.27 -21.50 -28.15
CA GLY A 611 -174.90 -20.21 -28.48
C GLY A 611 -175.40 -20.09 -29.93
N ARG A 612 -174.70 -20.71 -30.89
CA ARG A 612 -175.06 -20.63 -32.31
C ARG A 612 -176.32 -21.42 -32.66
N LEU A 613 -176.56 -22.54 -31.99
CA LEU A 613 -177.78 -23.35 -32.16
C LEU A 613 -179.05 -22.58 -31.79
N LEU A 614 -178.97 -21.73 -30.77
CA LEU A 614 -180.11 -20.92 -30.30
C LEU A 614 -180.51 -19.84 -31.33
N THR A 615 -179.54 -19.31 -32.08
CA THR A 615 -179.74 -18.21 -33.02
C THR A 615 -180.41 -18.68 -34.32
N ALA A 616 -179.95 -19.82 -34.86
CA ALA A 616 -180.46 -20.42 -36.10
C ALA A 616 -181.96 -20.82 -36.03
N ALA A 617 -182.51 -21.05 -34.84
CA ALA A 617 -183.93 -21.35 -34.67
C ALA A 617 -184.86 -20.13 -34.85
N SER A 618 -184.36 -18.91 -34.64
CA SER A 618 -185.18 -17.69 -34.65
C SER A 618 -185.40 -17.09 -36.04
N GLU A 619 -184.39 -17.16 -36.92
CA GLU A 619 -184.41 -16.53 -38.25
C GLU A 619 -185.28 -17.28 -39.26
N MET A 620 -185.40 -18.61 -39.10
CA MET A 620 -186.23 -19.46 -39.96
C MET A 620 -187.73 -19.13 -39.87
N SER A 621 -188.18 -18.48 -38.78
CA SER A 621 -189.58 -18.10 -38.58
C SER A 621 -189.99 -16.81 -39.30
N ALA A 622 -189.06 -15.90 -39.62
CA ALA A 622 -189.37 -14.56 -40.10
C ALA A 622 -189.50 -14.44 -41.63
N VAL A 623 -188.82 -15.29 -42.39
CA VAL A 623 -188.80 -15.21 -43.87
C VAL A 623 -190.08 -15.78 -44.49
N GLN A 624 -190.74 -16.72 -43.83
CA GLN A 624 -191.98 -17.35 -44.30
C GLN A 624 -193.16 -16.37 -44.37
N GLU A 625 -193.14 -15.29 -43.59
CA GLU A 625 -194.21 -14.29 -43.52
C GLU A 625 -194.16 -13.28 -44.68
N ASN A 626 -192.97 -12.91 -45.17
CA ASN A 626 -192.81 -11.93 -46.25
C ASN A 626 -193.22 -12.45 -47.65
N ALA A 627 -193.27 -13.77 -47.84
CA ALA A 627 -193.64 -14.39 -49.12
C ALA A 627 -195.13 -14.24 -49.49
N GLN A 628 -196.02 -13.88 -48.55
CA GLN A 628 -197.47 -13.79 -48.80
C GLN A 628 -197.96 -12.40 -49.24
N THR A 629 -197.24 -11.32 -48.95
CA THR A 629 -197.76 -9.94 -49.09
C THR A 629 -197.58 -9.33 -50.49
N ALA A 630 -196.51 -9.67 -51.22
CA ALA A 630 -196.22 -9.03 -52.50
C ALA A 630 -197.05 -9.56 -53.69
N ALA A 631 -197.56 -10.80 -53.59
CA ALA A 631 -198.42 -11.40 -54.61
C ALA A 631 -199.74 -10.65 -54.83
N GLY A 632 -200.19 -9.83 -53.87
CA GLY A 632 -201.43 -9.03 -53.99
C GLY A 632 -201.31 -7.76 -54.84
N ALA A 633 -200.12 -7.16 -54.96
CA ALA A 633 -199.95 -5.88 -55.66
C ALA A 633 -199.98 -6.00 -57.21
N ALA A 634 -199.67 -7.19 -57.73
CA ALA A 634 -199.70 -7.49 -59.16
C ALA A 634 -201.12 -7.48 -59.78
N ALA A 635 -202.19 -7.57 -58.97
CA ALA A 635 -203.56 -7.64 -59.48
C ALA A 635 -204.23 -6.27 -59.71
N ALA A 636 -203.76 -5.20 -59.05
CA ALA A 636 -204.53 -3.95 -58.97
C ALA A 636 -204.29 -2.94 -60.10
N ARG A 637 -203.12 -2.87 -60.74
CA ARG A 637 -202.85 -1.81 -61.76
C ARG A 637 -203.16 -2.23 -63.20
N ILE A 638 -203.34 -3.52 -63.43
CA ILE A 638 -203.94 -4.08 -64.66
C ILE A 638 -205.39 -3.60 -64.85
N GLN A 639 -206.07 -3.10 -63.81
CA GLN A 639 -207.42 -2.51 -63.94
C GLN A 639 -207.43 -1.02 -64.33
N GLU A 640 -206.31 -0.30 -64.19
CA GLU A 640 -206.28 1.13 -64.60
C GLU A 640 -205.96 1.31 -66.09
N LEU A 641 -205.39 0.26 -66.69
CA LEU A 641 -205.25 0.00 -68.12
C LEU A 641 -206.31 0.71 -68.97
N GLU A 642 -207.57 0.43 -68.69
CA GLU A 642 -208.56 0.49 -69.73
C GLU A 642 -209.34 1.80 -69.76
N GLY A 643 -209.11 2.70 -68.79
CA GLY A 643 -209.86 3.95 -68.64
C GLY A 643 -209.40 5.06 -69.59
N ARG A 644 -208.10 5.27 -69.77
CA ARG A 644 -207.60 6.48 -70.48
C ARG A 644 -207.54 6.32 -72.01
N LEU A 645 -207.69 5.09 -72.51
CA LEU A 645 -207.90 4.78 -73.93
C LEU A 645 -209.27 5.29 -74.46
N LEU A 646 -210.23 5.64 -73.59
CA LEU A 646 -211.57 6.08 -74.04
C LEU A 646 -211.78 7.60 -74.14
N THR A 647 -210.91 8.44 -73.56
CA THR A 647 -211.20 9.89 -73.43
C THR A 647 -210.54 10.77 -74.49
N ALA A 648 -209.57 10.29 -75.27
CA ALA A 648 -208.90 11.10 -76.29
C ALA A 648 -209.46 10.91 -77.72
N ALA A 649 -210.57 10.19 -77.88
CA ALA A 649 -211.21 9.92 -79.18
C ALA A 649 -212.46 10.78 -79.46
N SER A 650 -212.81 11.78 -78.63
CA SER A 650 -213.99 12.64 -78.85
C SER A 650 -213.77 14.15 -78.91
N GLU A 651 -212.52 14.63 -78.96
CA GLU A 651 -212.19 15.97 -79.46
C GLU A 651 -210.93 15.86 -80.35
N MET A 652 -211.10 16.14 -81.65
CA MET A 652 -210.11 16.50 -82.68
C MET A 652 -208.65 16.03 -82.53
#